data_AF-A0A1H0HJD5-F1
#
_entry.id   AF-A0A1H0HJD5-F1
#
_cell.length_a   1.000
_cell.length_b   1.000
_cell.length_c   1.000
_cell.angle_alpha   90.00
_cell.angle_beta   90.00
_cell.angle_gamma   90.00
#
_symmetry.space_group_name_H-M   'P 1'
#
loop_
_entity.id
_entity.type
_entity.pdbx_description
1 polymer ?
#
loop_
_entity_poly.entity_id
_entity_poly.type
_entity_poly.pdbx_seq_one_letter_code
_entity_poly.pdbx_strand_id
1 'polypeptide(L)'
;MDRRSFLRGGAAVLGAAVLAGRSVTSAWGAAGTGPRIVLVGDTSGGGRYHPNPAGLSRTPLLKLPSGSVRGTGWLAQQLALDTSGLAGRYDEVSHFLDTSTTGWLHPDLTGWEEVPYWLRGLTALAGVTGDAGLRSKAASWIDGILATQQGDGFFGPTSLRTQLGGGPDFWPYMPLLQALCTYQEYSGDSRIVPFLSKFFGYQAQFGASAFNQSWAASRWATTLSSVHWLFARTGDSGLLALADKIHQYSASYVNNLPVLHNVSLAQGFTEPAFAALRGDSSLTQATYQDYAAIQGTYGQFSGGGFAGDENARPGYGDPRQGFETCGIVEYMQSFESMARMTGDPSWAEGTETLAFNSLPAAMEPNHTTLHYATAANQVQLDDYDKTLGQFDNAFSMQAYLLGVDKYRCCPHNYGQGWAYFTENTWLATADNGLAAMLYGPTTVTAEVAAGTAVTITETTDYPFSDQVSLALSLPAPTAFPLYLRLPSWCTAPAVKVNGQSVAVSAGSGFAALNRTWANGDTVTLSLPMPVATTTWTANHDSLSVHRGPLTYALRIGQNFLRTNDPSSHWAEYEVFPTSAWNYGLVPGTFTPTTTGASGNPFTQGGTPVALTAQARAIPNWQADTQDVVTTLQPSPVASAEPVEAVTLVPMGAAPLRITSFPTIGQGTWSWQLPATPTASWCFSGDTVTALNSAYLPSSSYDQSHPRFTWWDHTGSSEWAQYTYTSPITASGVSVYWYDDIGHGQCRVPASWHVEYLDGGTWQQVGGASGYPVATDRFNAVTFTPVTTTALRIVVQLAPGVSGGILQWTVDATLAIVRPGTWYRIQNKNSGKVLGVAGMSTADSADVVQFADNGTADHLWQFTDLGNHRYTVRNQNSGLLLAVNAMSTANSAQVQQYHDNGTADHYWRLIDNGDGWYRIRNGNSGLVLGVDGMSTADSARVVQYEDNRTADHLWRFL
;
A
#
# COMPACT_ATOMS: atom_id res chain seq x y z
N MET A 1 22.83 2.69 6.15
CA MET A 1 23.31 1.38 6.63
C MET A 1 23.13 0.39 5.50
N ASP A 2 24.18 -0.28 5.04
CA ASP A 2 24.11 -1.18 3.88
C ASP A 2 23.47 -2.52 4.28
N ARG A 3 22.42 -2.97 3.56
CA ARG A 3 21.74 -4.28 3.74
C ARG A 3 22.76 -5.45 3.80
N ARG A 4 23.95 -5.30 3.18
CA ARG A 4 25.07 -6.26 3.27
C ARG A 4 25.65 -6.44 4.67
N SER A 5 25.54 -5.44 5.54
CA SER A 5 26.07 -5.49 6.91
C SER A 5 25.18 -6.29 7.88
N PHE A 6 23.88 -6.43 7.58
CA PHE A 6 22.97 -7.31 8.33
C PHE A 6 23.26 -8.80 8.08
N LEU A 7 23.82 -9.16 6.92
CA LEU A 7 24.10 -10.55 6.52
C LEU A 7 25.38 -11.15 7.13
N ARG A 8 26.23 -10.36 7.81
CA ARG A 8 27.44 -10.89 8.49
C ARG A 8 27.13 -11.51 9.85
N GLY A 9 25.98 -11.21 10.45
CA GLY A 9 25.44 -11.94 11.58
C GLY A 9 24.46 -12.97 11.05
N GLY A 10 24.75 -14.25 11.20
CA GLY A 10 23.77 -15.30 10.95
C GLY A 10 22.52 -15.04 11.80
N ALA A 11 21.49 -14.48 11.18
CA ALA A 11 20.17 -14.33 11.76
C ALA A 11 19.16 -14.56 10.65
N ALA A 12 18.97 -15.84 10.31
CA ALA A 12 17.64 -16.31 10.05
C ALA A 12 16.84 -16.03 11.34
N VAL A 13 16.13 -14.90 11.40
CA VAL A 13 14.98 -14.80 12.30
C VAL A 13 13.93 -15.71 11.66
N LEU A 14 14.08 -17.02 11.90
CA LEU A 14 13.08 -18.04 11.64
C LEU A 14 11.93 -17.77 12.62
N GLY A 15 11.09 -16.80 12.29
CA GLY A 15 9.76 -16.69 12.86
C GLY A 15 8.89 -17.78 12.24
N ALA A 16 9.13 -19.05 12.57
CA ALA A 16 8.25 -20.13 12.15
C ALA A 16 6.95 -20.03 12.96
N ALA A 17 5.89 -19.54 12.33
CA ALA A 17 4.56 -19.61 12.89
C ALA A 17 3.89 -20.92 12.42
N VAL A 18 3.75 -21.89 13.32
CA VAL A 18 2.93 -23.08 13.07
C VAL A 18 1.47 -22.64 12.93
N LEU A 19 0.86 -22.91 11.78
CA LEU A 19 -0.51 -22.50 11.47
C LEU A 19 -1.52 -23.32 12.27
N ALA A 20 -1.95 -22.81 13.43
CA ALA A 20 -3.06 -23.39 14.19
C ALA A 20 -4.40 -22.77 13.74
N GLY A 21 -5.15 -23.49 12.93
CA GLY A 21 -6.63 -23.49 12.87
C GLY A 21 -7.37 -22.14 12.90
N ARG A 22 -6.87 -21.08 12.26
CA ARG A 22 -7.63 -19.83 12.09
C ARG A 22 -8.49 -19.91 10.82
N SER A 23 -9.81 -19.85 10.99
CA SER A 23 -10.75 -19.74 9.88
C SER A 23 -10.63 -18.36 9.23
N VAL A 24 -10.26 -18.33 7.94
CA VAL A 24 -10.15 -17.12 7.13
C VAL A 24 -11.43 -16.99 6.31
N THR A 25 -12.17 -15.90 6.47
CA THR A 25 -13.46 -15.72 5.80
C THR A 25 -13.45 -14.68 4.66
N SER A 26 -12.35 -13.95 4.43
CA SER A 26 -12.38 -12.77 3.54
C SER A 26 -11.30 -12.66 2.45
N ALA A 27 -10.26 -13.50 2.42
CA ALA A 27 -9.30 -13.49 1.31
C ALA A 27 -9.86 -14.30 0.13
N TRP A 28 -9.92 -13.72 -1.09
CA TRP A 28 -10.39 -14.47 -2.26
C TRP A 28 -9.56 -15.75 -2.41
N GLY A 29 -10.16 -16.80 -2.96
CA GLY A 29 -9.43 -18.00 -3.38
C GLY A 29 -8.75 -18.81 -2.28
N ALA A 30 -8.67 -18.31 -1.04
CA ALA A 30 -7.89 -18.89 0.06
C ALA A 30 -8.34 -20.32 0.45
N ALA A 31 -9.58 -20.68 0.13
CA ALA A 31 -10.09 -22.04 0.33
C ALA A 31 -9.54 -23.05 -0.69
N GLY A 32 -9.09 -22.60 -1.88
CA GLY A 32 -8.65 -23.47 -2.97
C GLY A 32 -9.73 -24.36 -3.60
N THR A 33 -10.99 -24.10 -3.24
CA THR A 33 -12.19 -24.81 -3.70
C THR A 33 -12.94 -24.05 -4.80
N GLY A 34 -12.31 -23.05 -5.42
CA GLY A 34 -12.90 -22.25 -6.48
C GLY A 34 -13.23 -23.09 -7.73
N PRO A 35 -14.11 -22.58 -8.61
CA PRO A 35 -14.48 -23.25 -9.86
C PRO A 35 -13.31 -23.18 -10.85
N ARG A 36 -12.41 -24.16 -10.77
CA ARG A 36 -11.27 -24.31 -11.69
C ARG A 36 -11.75 -24.54 -13.11
N ILE A 37 -10.93 -24.15 -14.09
CA ILE A 37 -11.19 -24.39 -15.51
C ILE A 37 -11.43 -25.88 -15.78
N VAL A 38 -12.51 -26.19 -16.51
CA VAL A 38 -12.83 -27.52 -16.99
C VAL A 38 -12.57 -27.55 -18.50
N LEU A 39 -11.56 -28.31 -18.91
CA LEU A 39 -11.21 -28.44 -20.33
C LEU A 39 -12.23 -29.33 -21.06
N VAL A 40 -12.76 -28.83 -22.18
CA VAL A 40 -13.82 -29.46 -22.98
C VAL A 40 -13.34 -30.00 -24.33
N GLY A 41 -12.09 -29.71 -24.71
CA GLY A 41 -11.44 -30.26 -25.90
C GLY A 41 -10.59 -31.51 -25.60
N ASP A 42 -9.83 -31.95 -26.60
CA ASP A 42 -8.93 -33.10 -26.47
C ASP A 42 -7.62 -32.73 -25.77
N THR A 43 -7.46 -33.24 -24.54
CA THR A 43 -6.26 -33.04 -23.72
C THR A 43 -5.17 -34.09 -23.95
N SER A 44 -5.38 -35.10 -24.81
CA SER A 44 -4.47 -36.24 -24.97
C SER A 44 -3.03 -35.83 -25.31
N GLY A 45 -2.87 -34.78 -26.13
CA GLY A 45 -1.58 -34.20 -26.51
C GLY A 45 -0.91 -33.29 -25.46
N GLY A 46 -1.61 -32.90 -24.38
CA GLY A 46 -1.05 -32.04 -23.32
C GLY A 46 -0.87 -30.56 -23.69
N GLY A 47 -1.48 -30.11 -24.78
CA GLY A 47 -1.39 -28.75 -25.31
C GLY A 47 -0.24 -28.54 -26.30
N ARG A 48 -0.29 -27.43 -27.04
CA ARG A 48 0.72 -27.10 -28.07
C ARG A 48 1.99 -26.49 -27.50
N TYR A 49 1.85 -25.70 -26.45
CA TYR A 49 2.90 -24.81 -25.97
C TYR A 49 3.57 -25.38 -24.74
N HIS A 50 4.85 -25.76 -24.87
CA HIS A 50 5.68 -26.25 -23.78
C HIS A 50 4.97 -27.30 -22.89
N PRO A 51 4.42 -28.39 -23.46
CA PRO A 51 3.72 -29.40 -22.68
C PRO A 51 4.68 -30.05 -21.69
N ASN A 52 4.22 -30.29 -20.47
CA ASN A 52 5.00 -30.98 -19.44
C ASN A 52 5.35 -32.41 -19.90
N PRO A 53 6.65 -32.76 -20.07
CA PRO A 53 7.07 -34.13 -20.38
C PRO A 53 6.76 -35.09 -19.22
N ALA A 54 6.91 -36.38 -19.47
CA ALA A 54 6.73 -37.41 -18.44
C ALA A 54 7.61 -37.11 -17.21
N GLY A 55 6.99 -36.99 -16.03
CA GLY A 55 7.63 -36.58 -14.79
C GLY A 55 7.05 -35.30 -14.18
N LEU A 56 6.37 -34.46 -14.96
CA LEU A 56 5.56 -33.35 -14.44
C LEU A 56 4.08 -33.57 -14.78
N SER A 57 3.21 -33.26 -13.81
CA SER A 57 1.77 -33.26 -13.95
C SER A 57 1.38 -32.21 -14.99
N ARG A 58 0.39 -32.51 -15.83
CA ARG A 58 -0.10 -31.56 -16.84
C ARG A 58 -0.81 -30.40 -16.16
N THR A 59 -0.46 -29.18 -16.53
CA THR A 59 -1.19 -27.98 -16.12
C THR A 59 -2.32 -27.70 -17.10
N PRO A 60 -3.47 -27.15 -16.66
CA PRO A 60 -4.58 -26.86 -17.56
C PRO A 60 -4.30 -25.69 -18.51
N LEU A 61 -3.46 -24.74 -18.05
CA LEU A 61 -3.09 -23.54 -18.77
C LEU A 61 -1.57 -23.51 -18.97
N LEU A 62 -1.16 -22.95 -20.11
CA LEU A 62 0.22 -22.92 -20.58
C LEU A 62 0.55 -21.49 -20.99
N LYS A 63 1.74 -21.02 -20.61
CA LYS A 63 2.22 -19.69 -20.99
C LYS A 63 2.44 -19.67 -22.51
N LEU A 64 1.93 -18.62 -23.18
CA LEU A 64 2.32 -18.34 -24.57
C LEU A 64 3.76 -17.80 -24.59
N PRO A 65 4.52 -18.01 -25.67
CA PRO A 65 5.84 -17.41 -25.82
C PRO A 65 5.78 -15.89 -25.61
N SER A 66 6.77 -15.32 -24.89
CA SER A 66 6.87 -13.87 -24.76
C SER A 66 6.81 -13.20 -26.13
N GLY A 67 5.96 -12.18 -26.23
CA GLY A 67 5.71 -11.47 -27.47
C GLY A 67 4.52 -11.96 -28.31
N SER A 68 3.87 -13.07 -27.93
CA SER A 68 2.59 -13.48 -28.52
C SER A 68 1.45 -12.51 -28.22
N VAL A 69 1.55 -11.76 -27.12
CA VAL A 69 0.55 -10.76 -26.72
C VAL A 69 1.16 -9.35 -26.77
N ARG A 70 0.37 -8.40 -27.26
CA ARG A 70 0.70 -6.98 -27.40
C ARG A 70 -0.38 -6.15 -26.73
N GLY A 71 0.00 -5.22 -25.86
CA GLY A 71 -0.93 -4.24 -25.31
C GLY A 71 -1.41 -3.26 -26.38
N THR A 72 -2.66 -2.81 -26.27
CA THR A 72 -3.25 -1.69 -27.03
C THR A 72 -3.93 -0.72 -26.04
N GLY A 73 -4.58 0.34 -26.51
CA GLY A 73 -5.34 1.26 -25.64
C GLY A 73 -4.55 1.78 -24.43
N TRP A 74 -5.18 1.77 -23.25
CA TRP A 74 -4.53 2.20 -22.01
C TRP A 74 -3.35 1.31 -21.59
N LEU A 75 -3.38 0.00 -21.91
CA LEU A 75 -2.29 -0.92 -21.54
C LEU A 75 -1.02 -0.62 -22.34
N ALA A 76 -1.15 -0.33 -23.63
CA ALA A 76 -0.02 0.17 -24.43
C ALA A 76 0.55 1.48 -23.87
N GLN A 77 -0.31 2.37 -23.35
CA GLN A 77 0.15 3.59 -22.71
C GLN A 77 0.99 3.30 -21.46
N GLN A 78 0.57 2.39 -20.58
CA GLN A 78 1.37 2.01 -19.39
C GLN A 78 2.72 1.39 -19.77
N LEU A 79 2.74 0.49 -20.76
CA LEU A 79 3.98 -0.10 -21.28
C LEU A 79 4.91 0.95 -21.91
N ALA A 80 4.35 1.98 -22.55
CA ALA A 80 5.13 3.09 -23.09
C ALA A 80 5.74 3.96 -21.97
N LEU A 81 4.99 4.20 -20.89
CA LEU A 81 5.52 4.88 -19.70
C LEU A 81 6.69 4.08 -19.11
N ASP A 82 6.54 2.77 -18.92
CA ASP A 82 7.62 1.88 -18.46
C ASP A 82 8.84 1.89 -19.38
N THR A 83 8.63 1.94 -20.70
CA THR A 83 9.70 2.04 -21.71
C THR A 83 10.50 3.33 -21.58
N SER A 84 9.81 4.45 -21.29
CA SER A 84 10.43 5.77 -21.13
C SER A 84 10.88 6.11 -19.70
N GLY A 85 10.47 5.29 -18.73
CA GLY A 85 10.71 5.45 -17.31
C GLY A 85 11.77 4.50 -16.76
N LEU A 86 11.63 4.12 -15.49
CA LEU A 86 12.61 3.29 -14.78
C LEU A 86 12.85 1.95 -15.49
N ALA A 87 11.80 1.20 -15.83
CA ALA A 87 11.95 -0.15 -16.39
C ALA A 87 12.83 -0.18 -17.66
N GLY A 88 12.66 0.77 -18.58
CA GLY A 88 13.41 0.83 -19.84
C GLY A 88 14.75 1.59 -19.79
N ARG A 89 14.90 2.55 -18.87
CA ARG A 89 15.99 3.56 -18.91
C ARG A 89 16.75 3.76 -17.60
N TYR A 90 16.51 2.94 -16.58
CA TYR A 90 17.19 3.11 -15.29
C TYR A 90 18.71 2.88 -15.35
N ASP A 91 19.21 2.22 -16.38
CA ASP A 91 20.64 2.11 -16.70
C ASP A 91 21.33 3.45 -16.97
N GLU A 92 20.57 4.51 -17.25
CA GLU A 92 21.11 5.86 -17.43
C GLU A 92 21.51 6.54 -16.12
N VAL A 93 21.04 6.04 -14.97
CA VAL A 93 21.22 6.70 -13.66
C VAL A 93 21.57 5.76 -12.51
N SER A 94 21.23 4.47 -12.58
CA SER A 94 21.62 3.50 -11.58
C SER A 94 23.06 3.06 -11.80
N HIS A 95 23.95 3.41 -10.87
CA HIS A 95 25.36 3.00 -10.93
C HIS A 95 25.53 1.46 -10.79
N PHE A 96 24.52 0.72 -10.35
CA PHE A 96 24.54 -0.76 -10.36
C PHE A 96 24.40 -1.35 -11.77
N LEU A 97 23.84 -0.57 -12.71
CA LEU A 97 23.60 -0.95 -14.09
C LEU A 97 24.68 -0.40 -15.04
N ASP A 98 25.78 0.14 -14.51
CA ASP A 98 26.91 0.54 -15.32
C ASP A 98 27.65 -0.70 -15.85
N THR A 99 27.63 -0.83 -17.17
CA THR A 99 28.22 -1.97 -17.89
C THR A 99 29.72 -2.11 -17.68
N SER A 100 30.42 -1.01 -17.36
CA SER A 100 31.88 -1.00 -17.17
C SER A 100 32.33 -1.44 -15.77
N THR A 101 31.42 -1.45 -14.79
CA THR A 101 31.75 -1.70 -13.38
C THR A 101 31.00 -2.87 -12.75
N THR A 102 30.04 -3.46 -13.45
CA THR A 102 29.22 -4.56 -12.93
C THR A 102 29.87 -5.94 -13.07
N GLY A 103 29.83 -6.72 -11.99
CA GLY A 103 30.32 -8.10 -11.93
C GLY A 103 29.62 -9.07 -12.90
N TRP A 104 28.43 -8.71 -13.37
CA TRP A 104 27.65 -9.52 -14.31
C TRP A 104 28.23 -9.55 -15.72
N LEU A 105 29.00 -8.52 -16.09
CA LEU A 105 29.73 -8.44 -17.37
C LEU A 105 31.25 -8.62 -17.17
N HIS A 106 31.73 -8.36 -15.96
CA HIS A 106 33.15 -8.45 -15.59
C HIS A 106 33.31 -9.31 -14.33
N PRO A 107 33.51 -10.65 -14.46
CA PRO A 107 33.45 -11.59 -13.33
C PRO A 107 34.35 -11.29 -12.12
N ASP A 108 35.42 -10.51 -12.28
CA ASP A 108 36.31 -10.11 -11.19
C ASP A 108 35.76 -8.96 -10.33
N LEU A 109 34.70 -8.30 -10.79
CA LEU A 109 34.01 -7.20 -10.08
C LEU A 109 32.83 -7.72 -9.25
N THR A 110 32.24 -6.82 -8.46
CA THR A 110 31.07 -7.14 -7.62
C THR A 110 29.77 -7.02 -8.39
N GLY A 111 28.80 -7.88 -8.10
CA GLY A 111 27.43 -7.76 -8.58
C GLY A 111 26.50 -8.59 -7.70
N TRP A 112 25.26 -8.13 -7.55
CA TRP A 112 24.26 -8.82 -6.75
C TRP A 112 22.89 -8.74 -7.45
N GLU A 113 21.81 -8.43 -6.75
CA GLU A 113 20.42 -8.55 -7.26
C GLU A 113 19.95 -7.45 -8.21
N GLU A 114 20.63 -6.30 -8.26
CA GLU A 114 20.15 -5.09 -8.95
C GLU A 114 20.03 -5.28 -10.48
N VAL A 115 21.09 -5.77 -11.14
CA VAL A 115 21.07 -6.12 -12.57
C VAL A 115 20.06 -7.25 -12.86
N PRO A 116 20.08 -8.40 -12.14
CA PRO A 116 19.09 -9.46 -12.32
C PRO A 116 17.63 -9.02 -12.25
N TYR A 117 17.27 -8.21 -11.25
CA TYR A 117 15.90 -7.72 -11.11
C TYR A 117 15.51 -6.83 -12.29
N TRP A 118 16.34 -5.85 -12.62
CA TRP A 118 16.06 -4.94 -13.71
C TRP A 118 16.01 -5.65 -15.05
N LEU A 119 16.95 -6.57 -15.31
CA LEU A 119 17.01 -7.30 -16.56
C LEU A 119 15.79 -8.24 -16.74
N ARG A 120 15.23 -8.80 -15.65
CA ARG A 120 13.96 -9.54 -15.71
C ARG A 120 12.81 -8.67 -16.20
N GLY A 121 12.67 -7.46 -15.64
CA GLY A 121 11.68 -6.49 -16.10
C GLY A 121 11.93 -6.03 -17.55
N LEU A 122 13.17 -5.65 -17.87
CA LEU A 122 13.56 -5.17 -19.19
C LEU A 122 13.30 -6.19 -20.30
N THR A 123 13.67 -7.46 -20.08
CA THR A 123 13.47 -8.54 -21.07
C THR A 123 11.98 -8.81 -21.30
N ALA A 124 11.17 -8.82 -20.24
CA ALA A 124 9.71 -8.94 -20.37
C ALA A 124 9.11 -7.76 -21.13
N LEU A 125 9.51 -6.53 -20.78
CA LEU A 125 9.06 -5.31 -21.44
C LEU A 125 9.44 -5.30 -22.93
N ALA A 126 10.69 -5.65 -23.28
CA ALA A 126 11.16 -5.80 -24.65
C ALA A 126 10.39 -6.89 -25.43
N GLY A 127 10.02 -7.96 -24.73
CA GLY A 127 9.20 -9.05 -25.24
C GLY A 127 7.81 -8.58 -25.65
N VAL A 128 7.06 -7.94 -24.73
CA VAL A 128 5.66 -7.53 -24.91
C VAL A 128 5.44 -6.25 -25.70
N THR A 129 6.41 -5.33 -25.73
CA THR A 129 6.32 -4.12 -26.57
C THR A 129 6.79 -4.39 -27.99
N GLY A 130 7.75 -5.31 -28.16
CA GLY A 130 8.44 -5.48 -29.44
C GLY A 130 9.42 -4.34 -29.76
N ASP A 131 9.70 -3.44 -28.81
CA ASP A 131 10.56 -2.29 -29.04
C ASP A 131 11.99 -2.71 -29.43
N ALA A 132 12.46 -2.21 -30.57
CA ALA A 132 13.76 -2.59 -31.12
C ALA A 132 14.93 -2.12 -30.25
N GLY A 133 14.79 -0.95 -29.61
CA GLY A 133 15.81 -0.38 -28.72
C GLY A 133 15.95 -1.22 -27.45
N LEU A 134 14.85 -1.53 -26.78
CA LEU A 134 14.83 -2.40 -25.61
C LEU A 134 15.33 -3.81 -25.92
N ARG A 135 14.94 -4.39 -27.07
CA ARG A 135 15.43 -5.70 -27.51
C ARG A 135 16.93 -5.71 -27.74
N SER A 136 17.48 -4.67 -28.38
CA SER A 136 18.92 -4.50 -28.59
C SER A 136 19.67 -4.33 -27.26
N LYS A 137 19.12 -3.51 -26.36
CA LYS A 137 19.66 -3.32 -25.01
C LYS A 137 19.68 -4.64 -24.23
N ALA A 138 18.56 -5.36 -24.17
CA ALA A 138 18.47 -6.66 -23.53
C ALA A 138 19.46 -7.67 -24.14
N ALA A 139 19.57 -7.74 -25.47
CA ALA A 139 20.52 -8.62 -26.14
C ALA A 139 21.97 -8.33 -25.73
N SER A 140 22.36 -7.05 -25.63
CA SER A 140 23.71 -6.65 -25.24
C SER A 140 24.07 -7.11 -23.82
N TRP A 141 23.14 -6.97 -22.88
CA TRP A 141 23.30 -7.48 -21.51
C TRP A 141 23.39 -9.01 -21.47
N ILE A 142 22.51 -9.69 -22.19
CA ILE A 142 22.48 -11.15 -22.24
C ILE A 142 23.77 -11.69 -22.88
N ASP A 143 24.24 -11.12 -23.99
CA ASP A 143 25.49 -11.50 -24.64
C ASP A 143 26.68 -11.42 -23.70
N GLY A 144 26.80 -10.30 -22.97
CA GLY A 144 27.89 -10.13 -22.01
C GLY A 144 27.80 -11.10 -20.83
N ILE A 145 26.60 -11.37 -20.29
CA ILE A 145 26.39 -12.37 -19.24
C ILE A 145 26.75 -13.77 -19.74
N LEU A 146 26.30 -14.16 -20.94
CA LEU A 146 26.60 -15.47 -21.52
C LEU A 146 28.11 -15.68 -21.69
N ALA A 147 28.85 -14.62 -22.03
CA ALA A 147 30.29 -14.65 -22.17
C ALA A 147 31.05 -14.93 -20.86
N THR A 148 30.40 -14.77 -19.70
CA THR A 148 31.02 -15.03 -18.39
C THR A 148 30.97 -16.51 -17.95
N GLN A 149 30.33 -17.40 -18.71
CA GLN A 149 30.20 -18.80 -18.32
C GLN A 149 31.56 -19.51 -18.26
N GLN A 150 31.80 -20.17 -17.13
CA GLN A 150 33.00 -20.93 -16.85
C GLN A 150 32.79 -22.42 -17.17
N GLY A 151 33.88 -23.19 -17.20
CA GLY A 151 33.85 -24.60 -17.65
C GLY A 151 32.97 -25.53 -16.81
N ASP A 152 32.75 -25.21 -15.53
CA ASP A 152 31.87 -25.95 -14.62
C ASP A 152 30.40 -25.54 -14.69
N GLY A 153 30.06 -24.50 -15.48
CA GLY A 153 28.70 -24.00 -15.68
C GLY A 153 28.33 -22.75 -14.87
N PHE A 154 29.14 -22.36 -13.89
CA PHE A 154 28.98 -21.08 -13.18
C PHE A 154 29.16 -19.88 -14.12
N PHE A 155 28.52 -18.76 -13.83
CA PHE A 155 28.67 -17.51 -14.58
C PHE A 155 28.43 -16.29 -13.69
N GLY A 156 28.82 -15.10 -14.15
CA GLY A 156 28.65 -13.84 -13.41
C GLY A 156 29.75 -13.57 -12.36
N PRO A 157 29.45 -12.73 -11.34
CA PRO A 157 30.45 -12.26 -10.37
C PRO A 157 31.10 -13.41 -9.57
N THR A 158 32.42 -13.55 -9.65
CA THR A 158 33.18 -14.65 -9.02
C THR A 158 33.01 -14.69 -7.50
N SER A 159 32.79 -13.54 -6.87
CA SER A 159 32.52 -13.45 -5.42
C SER A 159 31.29 -14.26 -4.98
N LEU A 160 30.29 -14.44 -5.84
CA LEU A 160 29.09 -15.21 -5.53
C LEU A 160 29.37 -16.71 -5.38
N ARG A 161 30.53 -17.23 -5.82
CA ARG A 161 30.90 -18.65 -5.63
C ARG A 161 31.12 -19.03 -4.18
N THR A 162 31.53 -18.08 -3.33
CA THR A 162 32.04 -18.37 -1.98
C THR A 162 31.48 -17.45 -0.90
N GLN A 163 30.51 -16.60 -1.24
CA GLN A 163 29.98 -15.54 -0.38
C GLN A 163 29.27 -16.07 0.89
N LEU A 164 28.72 -17.28 0.87
CA LEU A 164 27.96 -17.86 1.99
C LEU A 164 28.79 -18.93 2.71
N GLY A 165 29.69 -18.50 3.59
CA GLY A 165 30.52 -19.42 4.38
C GLY A 165 31.43 -20.31 3.52
N GLY A 166 31.89 -19.81 2.36
CA GLY A 166 32.66 -20.57 1.38
C GLY A 166 31.82 -21.29 0.32
N GLY A 167 30.48 -21.27 0.43
CA GLY A 167 29.54 -21.76 -0.57
C GLY A 167 28.91 -20.67 -1.44
N PRO A 168 28.15 -21.06 -2.48
CA PRO A 168 27.59 -20.13 -3.45
C PRO A 168 26.37 -19.36 -2.91
N ASP A 169 26.23 -18.09 -3.29
CA ASP A 169 24.99 -17.31 -3.14
C ASP A 169 24.17 -17.38 -4.42
N PHE A 170 23.14 -18.25 -4.44
CA PHE A 170 22.28 -18.42 -5.61
C PHE A 170 21.17 -17.38 -5.72
N TRP A 171 20.96 -16.55 -4.70
CA TRP A 171 19.84 -15.59 -4.67
C TRP A 171 19.81 -14.67 -5.90
N PRO A 172 20.89 -13.96 -6.27
CA PRO A 172 20.85 -13.03 -7.40
C PRO A 172 20.53 -13.69 -8.74
N TYR A 173 20.81 -14.98 -8.89
CA TYR A 173 20.56 -15.70 -10.13
C TYR A 173 19.07 -15.96 -10.36
N MET A 174 18.25 -16.06 -9.31
CA MET A 174 16.84 -16.46 -9.44
C MET A 174 16.04 -15.57 -10.42
N PRO A 175 16.00 -14.23 -10.27
CA PRO A 175 15.35 -13.37 -11.26
C PRO A 175 16.06 -13.37 -12.61
N LEU A 176 17.40 -13.51 -12.65
CA LEU A 176 18.17 -13.56 -13.89
C LEU A 176 17.83 -14.79 -14.76
N LEU A 177 17.60 -15.94 -14.13
CA LEU A 177 17.19 -17.16 -14.83
C LEU A 177 15.84 -16.96 -15.53
N GLN A 178 14.90 -16.23 -14.91
CA GLN A 178 13.64 -15.87 -15.55
C GLN A 178 13.85 -14.91 -16.73
N ALA A 179 14.75 -13.92 -16.58
CA ALA A 179 15.11 -13.02 -17.68
C ALA A 179 15.65 -13.78 -18.90
N LEU A 180 16.52 -14.77 -18.68
CA LEU A 180 17.07 -15.64 -19.73
C LEU A 180 15.98 -16.47 -20.40
N CYS A 181 15.04 -17.04 -19.63
CA CYS A 181 13.91 -17.79 -20.16
C CYS A 181 13.02 -16.92 -21.07
N THR A 182 12.63 -15.73 -20.58
CA THR A 182 11.83 -14.77 -21.35
C THR A 182 12.57 -14.30 -22.61
N TYR A 183 13.87 -13.98 -22.50
CA TYR A 183 14.70 -13.62 -23.65
C TYR A 183 14.70 -14.73 -24.71
N GLN A 184 14.89 -16.00 -24.31
CA GLN A 184 14.88 -17.14 -25.23
C GLN A 184 13.54 -17.26 -25.98
N GLU A 185 12.42 -17.02 -25.30
CA GLU A 185 11.08 -17.16 -25.87
C GLU A 185 10.83 -16.24 -27.06
N TYR A 186 11.23 -14.96 -26.98
CA TYR A 186 10.98 -14.01 -28.08
C TYR A 186 12.16 -13.88 -29.06
N SER A 187 13.39 -14.15 -28.63
CA SER A 187 14.58 -14.01 -29.50
C SER A 187 14.91 -15.29 -30.27
N GLY A 188 14.49 -16.45 -29.76
CA GLY A 188 14.90 -17.74 -30.30
C GLY A 188 16.37 -18.08 -30.08
N ASP A 189 17.08 -17.38 -29.19
CA ASP A 189 18.52 -17.60 -28.99
C ASP A 189 18.82 -19.01 -28.48
N SER A 190 19.37 -19.83 -29.38
CA SER A 190 19.72 -21.23 -29.15
C SER A 190 20.80 -21.45 -28.08
N ARG A 191 21.54 -20.41 -27.68
CA ARG A 191 22.59 -20.50 -26.65
C ARG A 191 22.02 -20.66 -25.24
N ILE A 192 20.80 -20.18 -24.99
CA ILE A 192 20.23 -20.11 -23.64
C ILE A 192 19.98 -21.49 -23.03
N VAL A 193 19.36 -22.41 -23.79
CA VAL A 193 19.03 -23.77 -23.30
C VAL A 193 20.28 -24.54 -22.82
N PRO A 194 21.36 -24.66 -23.61
CA PRO A 194 22.58 -25.32 -23.13
C PRO A 194 23.29 -24.53 -22.03
N PHE A 195 23.23 -23.19 -22.03
CA PHE A 195 23.78 -22.37 -20.96
C PHE A 195 23.11 -22.66 -19.60
N LEU A 196 21.77 -22.66 -19.56
CA LEU A 196 20.99 -22.97 -18.37
C LEU A 196 21.21 -24.42 -17.91
N SER A 197 21.31 -25.36 -18.85
CA SER A 197 21.58 -26.78 -18.55
C SER A 197 22.90 -26.94 -17.78
N LYS A 198 23.97 -26.24 -18.20
CA LYS A 198 25.25 -26.24 -17.48
C LYS A 198 25.15 -25.60 -16.10
N PHE A 199 24.45 -24.47 -15.98
CA PHE A 199 24.31 -23.79 -14.69
C PHE A 199 23.49 -24.60 -13.68
N PHE A 200 22.40 -25.23 -14.10
CA PHE A 200 21.66 -26.14 -13.21
C PHE A 200 22.47 -27.41 -12.90
N GLY A 201 23.29 -27.89 -13.83
CA GLY A 201 24.28 -28.93 -13.56
C GLY A 201 25.30 -28.53 -12.49
N TYR A 202 25.75 -27.27 -12.49
CA TYR A 202 26.59 -26.70 -11.42
C TYR A 202 25.82 -26.64 -10.09
N GLN A 203 24.61 -26.07 -10.08
CA GLN A 203 23.78 -25.95 -8.87
C GLN A 203 23.47 -27.31 -8.24
N ALA A 204 23.24 -28.35 -9.05
CA ALA A 204 22.93 -29.70 -8.57
C ALA A 204 24.07 -30.35 -7.76
N GLN A 205 25.32 -29.89 -7.88
CA GLN A 205 26.47 -30.45 -7.19
C GLN A 205 26.50 -30.13 -5.68
N PHE A 206 25.81 -29.08 -5.23
CA PHE A 206 25.93 -28.57 -3.86
C PHE A 206 25.01 -29.27 -2.87
N GLY A 207 25.40 -29.37 -1.59
CA GLY A 207 24.55 -29.92 -0.53
C GLY A 207 23.50 -28.93 0.01
N ALA A 208 22.82 -29.30 1.09
CA ALA A 208 21.76 -28.51 1.73
C ALA A 208 22.14 -27.04 2.00
N SER A 209 23.40 -26.77 2.36
CA SER A 209 23.90 -25.43 2.71
C SER A 209 23.73 -24.40 1.60
N ALA A 210 23.66 -24.82 0.34
CA ALA A 210 23.45 -23.90 -0.79
C ALA A 210 21.97 -23.53 -1.01
N PHE A 211 21.04 -24.28 -0.39
CA PHE A 211 19.60 -24.12 -0.57
C PHE A 211 18.90 -23.55 0.66
N ASN A 212 19.53 -23.60 1.84
CA ASN A 212 18.94 -23.20 3.12
C ASN A 212 19.56 -21.95 3.77
N GLN A 213 20.29 -21.14 3.00
CA GLN A 213 20.95 -19.91 3.46
C GLN A 213 20.56 -18.71 2.59
N SER A 214 20.87 -17.50 3.08
CA SER A 214 20.58 -16.23 2.41
C SER A 214 19.08 -16.05 2.12
N TRP A 215 18.74 -15.03 1.34
CA TRP A 215 17.40 -14.80 0.81
C TRP A 215 16.91 -15.94 -0.09
N ALA A 216 17.85 -16.69 -0.69
CA ALA A 216 17.53 -17.85 -1.53
C ALA A 216 16.66 -18.87 -0.78
N ALA A 217 16.94 -19.10 0.51
CA ALA A 217 16.28 -20.13 1.32
C ALA A 217 14.76 -20.11 1.24
N SER A 218 14.15 -18.92 1.11
CA SER A 218 12.70 -18.74 1.13
C SER A 218 12.11 -18.27 -0.21
N ARG A 219 12.86 -18.32 -1.32
CA ARG A 219 12.47 -17.73 -2.62
C ARG A 219 12.61 -18.70 -3.81
N TRP A 220 12.73 -19.99 -3.54
CA TRP A 220 13.05 -21.00 -4.54
C TRP A 220 11.96 -21.28 -5.57
N ALA A 221 10.70 -20.87 -5.36
CA ALA A 221 9.64 -21.00 -6.37
C ALA A 221 10.03 -20.36 -7.71
N THR A 222 10.69 -19.19 -7.64
CA THR A 222 11.24 -18.48 -8.81
C THR A 222 12.18 -19.36 -9.61
N THR A 223 13.06 -20.12 -8.94
CA THR A 223 14.00 -21.03 -9.63
C THR A 223 13.31 -22.29 -10.15
N LEU A 224 12.39 -22.88 -9.38
CA LEU A 224 11.60 -24.04 -9.82
C LEU A 224 10.86 -23.74 -11.13
N SER A 225 10.37 -22.51 -11.30
CA SER A 225 9.76 -22.09 -12.57
C SER A 225 10.72 -22.22 -13.77
N SER A 226 11.98 -21.80 -13.63
CA SER A 226 13.01 -21.91 -14.67
C SER A 226 13.51 -23.35 -14.87
N VAL A 227 13.60 -24.14 -13.80
CA VAL A 227 13.95 -25.58 -13.87
C VAL A 227 12.90 -26.34 -14.67
N HIS A 228 11.61 -26.14 -14.37
CA HIS A 228 10.52 -26.77 -15.12
C HIS A 228 10.43 -26.27 -16.56
N TRP A 229 10.66 -24.97 -16.80
CA TRP A 229 10.75 -24.41 -18.14
C TRP A 229 11.83 -25.07 -19.00
N LEU A 230 12.99 -25.34 -18.41
CA LEU A 230 14.09 -26.02 -19.10
C LEU A 230 13.78 -27.49 -19.30
N PHE A 231 13.23 -28.17 -18.29
CA PHE A 231 12.80 -29.56 -18.39
C PHE A 231 11.79 -29.75 -19.52
N ALA A 232 10.82 -28.85 -19.68
CA ALA A 232 9.84 -28.89 -20.76
C ALA A 232 10.48 -28.81 -22.17
N ARG A 233 11.72 -28.31 -22.28
CA ARG A 233 12.46 -28.21 -23.55
C ARG A 233 13.47 -29.33 -23.76
N THR A 234 14.03 -29.90 -22.69
CA THR A 234 15.13 -30.87 -22.79
C THR A 234 14.72 -32.31 -22.44
N GLY A 235 13.69 -32.48 -21.61
CA GLY A 235 13.34 -33.78 -21.02
C GLY A 235 14.40 -34.34 -20.06
N ASP A 236 15.37 -33.53 -19.62
CA ASP A 236 16.46 -33.98 -18.76
C ASP A 236 15.99 -34.27 -17.33
N SER A 237 15.90 -35.56 -16.98
CA SER A 237 15.51 -36.01 -15.64
C SER A 237 16.41 -35.51 -14.50
N GLY A 238 17.64 -35.08 -14.76
CA GLY A 238 18.52 -34.47 -13.77
C GLY A 238 17.95 -33.15 -13.20
N LEU A 239 17.18 -32.42 -14.00
CA LEU A 239 16.48 -31.21 -13.57
C LEU A 239 15.37 -31.51 -12.57
N LEU A 240 14.70 -32.65 -12.72
CA LEU A 240 13.68 -33.09 -11.76
C LEU A 240 14.31 -33.46 -10.42
N ALA A 241 15.47 -34.12 -10.44
CA ALA A 241 16.23 -34.39 -9.21
C ALA A 241 16.70 -33.10 -8.52
N LEU A 242 17.05 -32.06 -9.29
CA LEU A 242 17.36 -30.74 -8.74
C LEU A 242 16.11 -30.07 -8.13
N ALA A 243 14.95 -30.16 -8.78
CA ALA A 243 13.69 -29.66 -8.23
C ALA A 243 13.34 -30.34 -6.90
N ASP A 244 13.44 -31.67 -6.85
CA ASP A 244 13.20 -32.46 -5.63
C ASP A 244 14.17 -32.04 -4.50
N LYS A 245 15.43 -31.74 -4.85
CA LYS A 245 16.46 -31.26 -3.92
C LYS A 245 16.20 -29.84 -3.39
N ILE A 246 15.75 -28.93 -4.26
CA ILE A 246 15.35 -27.58 -3.89
C ILE A 246 14.20 -27.64 -2.87
N HIS A 247 13.16 -28.42 -3.17
CA HIS A 247 12.02 -28.60 -2.26
C HIS A 247 12.45 -29.20 -0.92
N GLN A 248 13.33 -30.21 -0.95
CA GLN A 248 13.81 -30.88 0.26
C GLN A 248 14.59 -29.96 1.21
N TYR A 249 15.44 -29.07 0.67
CA TYR A 249 16.39 -28.30 1.46
C TYR A 249 16.03 -26.82 1.64
N SER A 250 15.10 -26.27 0.87
CA SER A 250 14.63 -24.90 1.07
C SER A 250 13.83 -24.74 2.37
N ALA A 251 13.57 -23.49 2.75
CA ALA A 251 12.66 -23.21 3.86
C ALA A 251 11.25 -23.68 3.48
N SER A 252 10.67 -24.54 4.32
CA SER A 252 9.39 -25.17 4.00
C SER A 252 8.23 -24.19 4.13
N TYR A 253 7.50 -24.03 3.03
CA TYR A 253 6.17 -23.44 2.94
C TYR A 253 5.06 -24.52 2.95
N VAL A 254 5.35 -25.73 3.46
CA VAL A 254 4.31 -26.76 3.56
C VAL A 254 3.51 -26.54 4.85
N ASN A 255 2.42 -25.78 4.73
CA ASN A 255 1.53 -25.37 5.83
C ASN A 255 2.31 -24.59 6.92
N ASN A 256 3.20 -23.72 6.48
CA ASN A 256 4.14 -23.00 7.34
C ASN A 256 4.56 -21.68 6.69
N LEU A 257 4.70 -20.62 7.48
CA LEU A 257 5.28 -19.36 7.03
C LEU A 257 6.69 -19.24 7.60
N PRO A 258 7.74 -19.66 6.86
CA PRO A 258 9.12 -19.64 7.37
C PRO A 258 9.70 -18.22 7.51
N VAL A 259 9.10 -17.23 6.85
CA VAL A 259 9.51 -15.82 6.87
C VAL A 259 8.27 -14.93 6.89
N LEU A 260 8.39 -13.75 7.52
CA LEU A 260 7.37 -12.69 7.44
C LEU A 260 7.83 -11.49 6.59
N HIS A 261 9.02 -11.58 6.00
CA HIS A 261 9.52 -10.58 5.05
C HIS A 261 8.69 -10.61 3.77
N ASN A 262 8.09 -9.48 3.41
CA ASN A 262 6.99 -9.42 2.46
C ASN A 262 7.36 -9.99 1.09
N VAL A 263 8.50 -9.58 0.52
CA VAL A 263 8.92 -9.99 -0.83
C VAL A 263 9.30 -11.46 -0.85
N SER A 264 9.88 -11.93 0.24
CA SER A 264 10.33 -13.33 0.34
C SER A 264 9.12 -14.25 0.41
N LEU A 265 8.11 -13.86 1.18
CA LEU A 265 6.84 -14.56 1.21
C LEU A 265 6.17 -14.50 -0.16
N ALA A 266 6.10 -13.31 -0.79
CA ALA A 266 5.45 -13.11 -2.08
C ALA A 266 6.05 -13.95 -3.21
N GLN A 267 7.37 -14.16 -3.19
CA GLN A 267 8.07 -15.05 -4.11
C GLN A 267 8.00 -16.52 -3.70
N GLY A 268 7.99 -16.81 -2.40
CA GLY A 268 8.24 -18.14 -1.87
C GLY A 268 7.00 -19.01 -1.70
N PHE A 269 5.84 -18.45 -1.36
CA PHE A 269 4.67 -19.23 -0.91
C PHE A 269 4.10 -20.20 -1.95
N THR A 270 4.44 -20.00 -3.24
CA THR A 270 4.05 -20.88 -4.35
C THR A 270 4.99 -22.07 -4.56
N GLU A 271 6.11 -22.14 -3.82
CA GLU A 271 7.09 -23.24 -3.90
C GLU A 271 6.43 -24.63 -3.77
N PRO A 272 5.54 -24.89 -2.79
CA PRO A 272 4.87 -26.19 -2.68
C PRO A 272 4.03 -26.53 -3.92
N ALA A 273 3.36 -25.56 -4.53
CA ALA A 273 2.58 -25.78 -5.75
C ALA A 273 3.45 -26.13 -6.96
N PHE A 274 4.66 -25.57 -7.07
CA PHE A 274 5.62 -26.01 -8.08
C PHE A 274 6.10 -27.44 -7.80
N ALA A 275 6.43 -27.78 -6.56
CA ALA A 275 6.80 -29.13 -6.17
C ALA A 275 5.66 -30.15 -6.42
N ALA A 276 4.40 -29.74 -6.23
CA ALA A 276 3.20 -30.54 -6.47
C ALA A 276 3.11 -31.09 -7.91
N LEU A 277 3.71 -30.40 -8.88
CA LEU A 277 3.76 -30.88 -10.26
C LEU A 277 4.47 -32.23 -10.37
N ARG A 278 5.30 -32.62 -9.40
CA ARG A 278 5.92 -33.95 -9.34
C ARG A 278 4.97 -35.08 -8.94
N GLY A 279 3.73 -34.77 -8.55
CA GLY A 279 2.65 -35.74 -8.37
C GLY A 279 1.95 -35.72 -7.01
N ASP A 280 2.26 -34.77 -6.13
CA ASP A 280 1.60 -34.63 -4.82
C ASP A 280 0.72 -33.38 -4.77
N SER A 281 -0.58 -33.56 -5.02
CA SER A 281 -1.55 -32.46 -4.99
C SER A 281 -1.76 -31.86 -3.59
N SER A 282 -1.34 -32.54 -2.51
CA SER A 282 -1.46 -31.98 -1.15
C SER A 282 -0.57 -30.74 -0.97
N LEU A 283 0.55 -30.67 -1.70
CA LEU A 283 1.44 -29.51 -1.68
C LEU A 283 0.80 -28.28 -2.33
N THR A 284 -0.03 -28.45 -3.37
CA THR A 284 -0.83 -27.33 -3.90
C THR A 284 -1.76 -26.76 -2.83
N GLN A 285 -2.39 -27.63 -2.02
CA GLN A 285 -3.26 -27.17 -0.93
C GLN A 285 -2.47 -26.42 0.15
N ALA A 286 -1.22 -26.78 0.40
CA ALA A 286 -0.36 -26.07 1.34
C ALA A 286 -0.14 -24.61 0.94
N THR A 287 0.11 -24.34 -0.35
CA THR A 287 0.20 -22.95 -0.87
C THR A 287 -1.08 -22.15 -0.61
N TYR A 288 -2.27 -22.76 -0.75
CA TYR A 288 -3.53 -22.07 -0.41
C TYR A 288 -3.63 -21.78 1.09
N GLN A 289 -3.24 -22.72 1.95
CA GLN A 289 -3.27 -22.55 3.41
C GLN A 289 -2.30 -21.46 3.88
N ASP A 290 -1.11 -21.39 3.31
CA ASP A 290 -0.12 -20.36 3.61
C ASP A 290 -0.61 -18.97 3.19
N TYR A 291 -1.17 -18.86 1.98
CA TYR A 291 -1.79 -17.61 1.53
C TYR A 291 -2.96 -17.21 2.45
N ALA A 292 -3.84 -18.16 2.79
CA ALA A 292 -4.92 -17.92 3.73
C ALA A 292 -4.38 -17.39 5.07
N ALA A 293 -3.33 -17.99 5.62
CA ALA A 293 -2.79 -17.63 6.92
C ALA A 293 -2.22 -16.22 6.98
N ILE A 294 -1.41 -15.83 5.98
CA ILE A 294 -0.85 -14.47 5.94
C ILE A 294 -1.98 -13.45 5.75
N GLN A 295 -2.96 -13.74 4.89
CA GLN A 295 -4.08 -12.84 4.63
C GLN A 295 -5.03 -12.73 5.83
N GLY A 296 -5.26 -13.84 6.56
CA GLY A 296 -6.08 -13.85 7.76
C GLY A 296 -5.50 -13.04 8.91
N THR A 297 -4.18 -12.81 8.93
CA THR A 297 -3.50 -12.09 10.00
C THR A 297 -3.14 -10.65 9.62
N TYR A 298 -2.75 -10.42 8.36
CA TYR A 298 -2.23 -9.13 7.88
C TYR A 298 -2.88 -8.64 6.59
N GLY A 299 -3.77 -9.43 5.98
CA GLY A 299 -4.42 -9.15 4.68
C GLY A 299 -5.61 -8.21 4.77
N GLN A 300 -5.77 -7.45 5.84
CA GLN A 300 -6.81 -6.43 5.96
C GLN A 300 -6.41 -5.16 5.19
N PHE A 301 -6.08 -5.37 3.92
CA PHE A 301 -5.34 -4.45 3.10
C PHE A 301 -6.08 -4.24 1.78
N SER A 302 -6.91 -3.20 1.75
CA SER A 302 -7.62 -2.85 0.53
C SER A 302 -6.66 -2.49 -0.60
N GLY A 303 -6.94 -2.94 -1.82
CA GLY A 303 -6.01 -2.86 -2.96
C GLY A 303 -5.12 -4.09 -3.16
N GLY A 304 -5.23 -5.10 -2.28
CA GLY A 304 -4.48 -6.35 -2.36
C GLY A 304 -3.12 -6.29 -1.66
N GLY A 305 -2.54 -7.46 -1.37
CA GLY A 305 -1.32 -7.58 -0.57
C GLY A 305 -1.62 -7.85 0.90
N PHE A 306 -0.77 -7.37 1.80
CA PHE A 306 -0.95 -7.42 3.26
C PHE A 306 -0.12 -6.33 3.92
N ALA A 307 -0.39 -6.03 5.19
CA ALA A 307 0.41 -5.12 6.00
C ALA A 307 1.84 -5.68 6.16
N GLY A 308 2.75 -5.19 5.33
CA GLY A 308 4.09 -5.73 5.12
C GLY A 308 4.98 -4.66 4.49
N ASP A 309 5.25 -3.60 5.24
CA ASP A 309 6.09 -2.46 4.85
C ASP A 309 7.61 -2.75 4.83
N GLU A 310 7.99 -3.98 5.17
CA GLU A 310 9.23 -4.74 4.85
C GLU A 310 8.97 -6.15 5.42
N ASN A 311 8.59 -6.21 6.69
CA ASN A 311 8.11 -7.39 7.38
C ASN A 311 6.66 -7.20 7.84
N ALA A 312 5.87 -8.27 7.84
CA ALA A 312 4.63 -8.31 8.62
C ALA A 312 4.98 -8.38 10.12
N ARG A 313 4.40 -7.49 10.93
CA ARG A 313 4.73 -7.32 12.35
C ARG A 313 3.49 -7.50 13.24
N PRO A 314 3.54 -8.33 14.30
CA PRO A 314 2.42 -8.47 15.22
C PRO A 314 1.97 -7.12 15.79
N GLY A 315 0.66 -6.83 15.75
CA GLY A 315 0.10 -5.54 16.17
C GLY A 315 0.14 -4.42 15.11
N TYR A 316 0.71 -4.67 13.93
CA TYR A 316 0.79 -3.73 12.82
C TYR A 316 -0.01 -4.25 11.61
N GLY A 317 -1.33 -4.34 11.77
CA GLY A 317 -2.28 -4.75 10.71
C GLY A 317 -3.18 -3.60 10.22
N ASP A 318 -2.99 -2.38 10.73
CA ASP A 318 -3.82 -1.23 10.42
C ASP A 318 -3.62 -0.77 8.96
N PRO A 319 -4.63 -0.21 8.28
CA PRO A 319 -4.52 0.22 6.88
C PRO A 319 -3.51 1.35 6.62
N ARG A 320 -2.92 1.95 7.67
CA ARG A 320 -1.78 2.87 7.57
C ARG A 320 -0.45 2.15 7.32
N GLN A 321 -0.35 0.86 7.66
CA GLN A 321 0.81 0.05 7.27
C GLN A 321 0.84 -0.05 5.74
N GLY A 322 2.04 -0.07 5.19
CA GLY A 322 2.27 -0.21 3.76
C GLY A 322 2.42 -1.66 3.32
N PHE A 323 2.43 -1.84 2.00
CA PHE A 323 2.93 -3.03 1.32
C PHE A 323 4.05 -2.57 0.37
N GLU A 324 5.19 -3.24 0.42
CA GLU A 324 6.35 -2.87 -0.41
C GLU A 324 6.05 -3.05 -1.91
N THR A 325 6.53 -2.12 -2.74
CA THR A 325 6.37 -2.16 -4.20
C THR A 325 6.93 -3.44 -4.84
N CYS A 326 8.03 -4.00 -4.33
CA CYS A 326 8.50 -5.33 -4.73
C CYS A 326 7.45 -6.41 -4.44
N GLY A 327 6.85 -6.38 -3.24
CA GLY A 327 5.81 -7.34 -2.83
C GLY A 327 4.62 -7.35 -3.78
N ILE A 328 4.22 -6.18 -4.29
CA ILE A 328 3.14 -6.04 -5.29
C ILE A 328 3.44 -6.88 -6.54
N VAL A 329 4.59 -6.66 -7.17
CA VAL A 329 4.91 -7.32 -8.46
C VAL A 329 5.29 -8.80 -8.30
N GLU A 330 5.86 -9.20 -7.17
CA GLU A 330 6.13 -10.61 -6.89
C GLU A 330 4.85 -11.40 -6.58
N TYR A 331 3.87 -10.81 -5.88
CA TYR A 331 2.56 -11.44 -5.73
C TYR A 331 1.83 -11.55 -7.06
N MET A 332 1.86 -10.51 -7.91
CA MET A 332 1.30 -10.61 -9.26
C MET A 332 1.89 -11.80 -10.02
N GLN A 333 3.22 -11.95 -10.04
CA GLN A 333 3.90 -13.06 -10.71
C GLN A 333 3.54 -14.43 -10.09
N SER A 334 3.47 -14.53 -8.77
CA SER A 334 3.08 -15.75 -8.07
C SER A 334 1.63 -16.14 -8.34
N PHE A 335 0.72 -15.16 -8.36
CA PHE A 335 -0.69 -15.38 -8.68
C PHE A 335 -0.88 -15.81 -10.14
N GLU A 336 -0.19 -15.18 -11.09
CA GLU A 336 -0.19 -15.62 -12.49
C GLU A 336 0.33 -17.06 -12.63
N SER A 337 1.36 -17.43 -11.87
CA SER A 337 1.89 -18.79 -11.85
C SER A 337 0.88 -19.79 -11.28
N MET A 338 0.21 -19.44 -10.19
CA MET A 338 -0.85 -20.26 -9.59
C MET A 338 -2.07 -20.41 -10.51
N ALA A 339 -2.49 -19.33 -11.17
CA ALA A 339 -3.51 -19.36 -12.21
C ALA A 339 -3.15 -20.39 -13.29
N ARG A 340 -1.91 -20.36 -13.81
CA ARG A 340 -1.47 -21.31 -14.83
C ARG A 340 -1.47 -22.75 -14.34
N MET A 341 -0.89 -23.00 -13.16
CA MET A 341 -0.73 -24.35 -12.61
C MET A 341 -2.06 -25.00 -12.21
N THR A 342 -2.98 -24.22 -11.63
CA THR A 342 -4.21 -24.75 -11.04
C THR A 342 -5.45 -24.57 -11.91
N GLY A 343 -5.42 -23.60 -12.83
CA GLY A 343 -6.61 -23.17 -13.56
C GLY A 343 -7.68 -22.53 -12.68
N ASP A 344 -7.34 -22.12 -11.45
CA ASP A 344 -8.27 -21.43 -10.55
C ASP A 344 -8.33 -19.93 -10.89
N PRO A 345 -9.50 -19.39 -11.24
CA PRO A 345 -9.65 -18.00 -11.66
C PRO A 345 -9.45 -17.00 -10.50
N SER A 346 -9.50 -17.42 -9.23
CA SER A 346 -9.30 -16.51 -8.10
C SER A 346 -7.90 -15.89 -8.08
N TRP A 347 -6.89 -16.60 -8.60
CA TRP A 347 -5.54 -16.06 -8.68
C TRP A 347 -5.43 -14.95 -9.74
N ALA A 348 -6.19 -15.03 -10.84
CA ALA A 348 -6.26 -13.93 -11.79
C ALA A 348 -6.94 -12.69 -11.19
N GLU A 349 -7.98 -12.85 -10.38
CA GLU A 349 -8.56 -11.73 -9.60
C GLU A 349 -7.53 -11.14 -8.63
N GLY A 350 -6.65 -12.00 -8.10
CA GLY A 350 -5.48 -11.60 -7.34
C GLY A 350 -4.55 -10.66 -8.09
N THR A 351 -4.16 -11.06 -9.29
CA THR A 351 -3.34 -10.23 -10.17
C THR A 351 -4.05 -8.92 -10.52
N GLU A 352 -5.32 -8.95 -10.92
CA GLU A 352 -6.08 -7.75 -11.29
C GLU A 352 -6.19 -6.75 -10.13
N THR A 353 -6.40 -7.24 -8.91
CA THR A 353 -6.54 -6.35 -7.76
C THR A 353 -5.24 -5.62 -7.45
N LEU A 354 -4.09 -6.29 -7.52
CA LEU A 354 -2.79 -5.60 -7.37
C LEU A 354 -2.51 -4.67 -8.55
N ALA A 355 -2.73 -5.14 -9.79
CA ALA A 355 -2.41 -4.41 -11.01
C ALA A 355 -3.22 -3.12 -11.19
N PHE A 356 -4.50 -3.11 -10.81
CA PHE A 356 -5.37 -1.94 -11.01
C PHE A 356 -5.48 -1.02 -9.79
N ASN A 357 -4.93 -1.44 -8.64
CA ASN A 357 -4.98 -0.67 -7.41
C ASN A 357 -3.57 -0.31 -6.93
N SER A 358 -2.88 -1.23 -6.24
CA SER A 358 -1.62 -0.91 -5.56
C SER A 358 -0.45 -0.61 -6.51
N LEU A 359 -0.34 -1.30 -7.66
CA LEU A 359 0.77 -1.09 -8.60
C LEU A 359 0.83 0.36 -9.14
N PRO A 360 -0.21 0.90 -9.81
CA PRO A 360 -0.20 2.29 -10.28
C PRO A 360 -0.11 3.29 -9.13
N ALA A 361 -0.73 2.99 -7.98
CA ALA A 361 -0.64 3.80 -6.77
C ALA A 361 0.78 3.94 -6.21
N ALA A 362 1.68 3.00 -6.54
CA ALA A 362 3.08 2.98 -6.13
C ALA A 362 4.01 3.84 -6.99
N MET A 363 3.57 4.20 -8.20
CA MET A 363 4.40 4.85 -9.22
C MET A 363 4.07 6.33 -9.35
N GLU A 364 5.08 7.14 -9.65
CA GLU A 364 4.85 8.48 -10.17
C GLU A 364 4.11 8.36 -11.52
N PRO A 365 3.16 9.26 -11.87
CA PRO A 365 2.31 9.10 -13.05
C PRO A 365 3.01 8.89 -14.40
N ASN A 366 4.28 9.27 -14.55
CA ASN A 366 5.09 9.03 -15.74
C ASN A 366 6.10 7.88 -15.60
N HIS A 367 6.04 7.12 -14.50
CA HIS A 367 6.87 5.97 -14.16
C HIS A 367 8.38 6.30 -14.11
N THR A 368 8.73 7.56 -13.86
CA THR A 368 10.13 8.00 -13.77
C THR A 368 10.72 7.80 -12.38
N THR A 369 9.86 7.68 -11.37
CA THR A 369 10.19 7.40 -9.98
C THR A 369 9.05 6.58 -9.35
N LEU A 370 9.30 6.03 -8.16
CA LEU A 370 8.30 5.29 -7.38
C LEU A 370 8.53 5.53 -5.91
N HIS A 371 7.57 5.13 -5.08
CA HIS A 371 7.79 5.04 -3.64
C HIS A 371 7.89 3.59 -3.18
N TYR A 372 8.48 3.39 -2.02
CA TYR A 372 8.78 2.06 -1.50
C TYR A 372 7.56 1.38 -0.88
N ALA A 373 6.78 2.11 -0.08
CA ALA A 373 5.62 1.58 0.63
C ALA A 373 4.32 2.26 0.18
N THR A 374 3.39 1.46 -0.32
CA THR A 374 2.02 1.86 -0.67
C THR A 374 1.10 1.41 0.46
N ALA A 375 0.37 2.31 1.11
CA ALA A 375 -0.63 1.99 2.15
C ALA A 375 -2.07 2.25 1.65
N ALA A 376 -3.05 1.53 2.20
CA ALA A 376 -4.46 1.74 1.87
C ALA A 376 -4.97 3.11 2.37
N ASN A 377 -4.45 3.56 3.53
CA ASN A 377 -4.64 4.91 4.06
C ASN A 377 -3.28 5.63 4.09
N GLN A 378 -3.05 6.50 3.10
CA GLN A 378 -1.79 7.23 2.88
C GLN A 378 -2.11 8.68 2.50
N VAL A 379 -2.09 9.57 3.48
CA VAL A 379 -2.60 10.94 3.35
C VAL A 379 -1.55 11.94 2.88
N GLN A 380 -0.27 11.54 2.88
CA GLN A 380 0.86 12.36 2.47
C GLN A 380 2.01 11.48 1.97
N LEU A 381 2.77 11.99 1.01
CA LEU A 381 4.03 11.42 0.53
C LEU A 381 5.14 12.45 0.78
N ASP A 382 5.97 12.27 1.80
CA ASP A 382 7.07 13.20 2.10
C ASP A 382 8.43 12.49 2.10
N ASP A 383 9.51 13.26 1.90
CA ASP A 383 10.88 12.75 1.83
C ASP A 383 11.57 12.79 3.19
N TYR A 384 10.95 12.14 4.18
CA TYR A 384 11.45 12.10 5.55
C TYR A 384 11.25 10.74 6.22
N ASP A 385 12.22 10.34 7.03
CA ASP A 385 12.25 9.07 7.75
C ASP A 385 11.19 9.01 8.84
N LYS A 386 10.36 7.97 8.82
CA LYS A 386 9.37 7.71 9.88
C LYS A 386 10.02 6.89 11.00
N THR A 387 9.95 7.36 12.24
CA THR A 387 10.69 6.82 13.38
C THR A 387 9.84 6.49 14.61
N LEU A 388 8.52 6.74 14.58
CA LEU A 388 7.61 6.33 15.67
C LEU A 388 7.14 4.86 15.52
N GLY A 389 7.84 4.07 14.68
CA GLY A 389 7.58 2.66 14.47
C GLY A 389 6.39 2.34 13.55
N GLN A 390 5.81 3.33 12.87
CA GLN A 390 4.68 3.14 11.94
C GLN A 390 5.02 2.14 10.83
N PHE A 391 6.29 2.17 10.40
CA PHE A 391 6.90 1.32 9.39
C PHE A 391 8.16 0.68 9.97
N ASP A 392 8.61 -0.44 9.41
CA ASP A 392 9.75 -1.22 9.90
C ASP A 392 11.12 -0.62 9.51
N ASN A 393 11.16 0.10 8.39
CA ASN A 393 12.38 0.73 7.90
C ASN A 393 12.56 2.17 8.40
N ALA A 394 13.82 2.60 8.51
CA ALA A 394 14.22 3.95 8.89
C ALA A 394 14.84 4.71 7.69
N PHE A 395 14.05 4.84 6.61
CA PHE A 395 14.33 5.72 5.48
C PHE A 395 13.01 6.29 4.94
N SER A 396 13.07 7.33 4.11
CA SER A 396 11.91 7.87 3.38
C SER A 396 11.28 6.83 2.44
N MET A 397 10.12 6.30 2.85
CA MET A 397 9.41 5.23 2.14
C MET A 397 8.26 5.72 1.25
N GLN A 398 7.79 6.95 1.44
CA GLN A 398 6.52 7.41 0.88
C GLN A 398 6.69 8.38 -0.30
N ALA A 399 7.74 9.20 -0.34
CA ALA A 399 8.01 10.09 -1.47
C ALA A 399 8.30 9.32 -2.76
N TYR A 400 7.98 9.93 -3.89
CA TYR A 400 8.38 9.43 -5.20
C TYR A 400 9.84 9.80 -5.43
N LEU A 401 10.75 8.83 -5.33
CA LEU A 401 12.18 9.03 -5.51
C LEU A 401 12.74 8.06 -6.55
N LEU A 402 13.91 8.41 -7.07
CA LEU A 402 14.66 7.53 -7.98
C LEU A 402 15.12 6.25 -7.27
N GLY A 403 15.39 6.34 -5.97
CA GLY A 403 15.55 5.17 -5.09
C GLY A 403 16.85 4.38 -5.25
N VAL A 404 17.81 4.83 -6.08
CA VAL A 404 19.09 4.12 -6.38
C VAL A 404 19.82 3.69 -5.11
N ASP A 405 19.93 4.56 -4.12
CA ASP A 405 20.70 4.30 -2.88
C ASP A 405 19.83 4.14 -1.63
N LYS A 406 18.58 4.61 -1.66
CA LYS A 406 17.65 4.54 -0.52
C LYS A 406 16.96 3.17 -0.44
N TYR A 407 16.38 2.70 -1.54
CA TYR A 407 15.58 1.47 -1.56
C TYR A 407 15.70 0.70 -2.89
N ARG A 408 16.94 0.51 -3.33
CA ARG A 408 17.32 0.01 -4.65
C ARG A 408 16.53 -1.19 -5.19
N CYS A 409 16.07 -2.11 -4.35
CA CYS A 409 15.30 -3.27 -4.81
C CYS A 409 14.05 -2.90 -5.63
N CYS A 410 13.23 -1.96 -5.16
CA CYS A 410 11.96 -1.59 -5.80
C CYS A 410 12.12 -1.04 -7.24
N PRO A 411 12.92 0.00 -7.49
CA PRO A 411 13.08 0.54 -8.85
C PRO A 411 13.75 -0.43 -9.82
N HIS A 412 14.56 -1.38 -9.34
CA HIS A 412 15.08 -2.46 -10.20
C HIS A 412 14.03 -3.56 -10.43
N ASN A 413 13.13 -3.85 -9.50
CA ASN A 413 12.24 -5.00 -9.57
C ASN A 413 10.87 -4.73 -10.25
N TYR A 414 10.31 -3.53 -10.08
CA TYR A 414 8.91 -3.26 -10.44
C TYR A 414 8.58 -3.47 -11.93
N GLY A 415 9.56 -3.31 -12.83
CA GLY A 415 9.37 -3.30 -14.29
C GLY A 415 8.79 -4.59 -14.89
N GLN A 416 8.70 -5.67 -14.12
CA GLN A 416 7.99 -6.88 -14.53
C GLN A 416 6.46 -6.75 -14.49
N GLY A 417 5.90 -5.80 -13.71
CA GLY A 417 4.48 -5.75 -13.36
C GLY A 417 3.53 -5.72 -14.56
N TRP A 418 3.55 -4.64 -15.35
CA TRP A 418 2.72 -4.54 -16.55
C TRP A 418 3.14 -5.50 -17.68
N ALA A 419 4.42 -5.85 -17.75
CA ALA A 419 4.93 -6.76 -18.74
C ALA A 419 4.37 -8.18 -18.55
N TYR A 420 4.48 -8.74 -17.34
CA TYR A 420 3.93 -10.06 -17.02
C TYR A 420 2.40 -10.06 -16.97
N PHE A 421 1.76 -8.97 -16.51
CA PHE A 421 0.31 -8.81 -16.66
C PHE A 421 -0.10 -9.00 -18.12
N THR A 422 0.60 -8.32 -19.06
CA THR A 422 0.33 -8.41 -20.50
C THR A 422 0.56 -9.83 -21.02
N GLU A 423 1.67 -10.49 -20.66
CA GLU A 423 1.96 -11.89 -21.05
C GLU A 423 0.88 -12.88 -20.57
N ASN A 424 0.20 -12.59 -19.47
CA ASN A 424 -0.79 -13.48 -18.84
C ASN A 424 -2.25 -13.09 -19.11
N THR A 425 -2.52 -12.03 -19.88
CA THR A 425 -3.88 -11.75 -20.37
C THR A 425 -4.45 -12.91 -21.20
N TRP A 426 -3.60 -13.54 -22.02
CA TRP A 426 -3.95 -14.69 -22.85
C TRP A 426 -3.04 -15.88 -22.57
N LEU A 427 -3.66 -17.05 -22.38
CA LEU A 427 -2.96 -18.31 -22.12
C LEU A 427 -3.38 -19.37 -23.14
N ALA A 428 -2.45 -20.27 -23.47
CA ALA A 428 -2.81 -21.50 -24.17
C ALA A 428 -3.44 -22.50 -23.18
N THR A 429 -4.24 -23.41 -23.71
CA THR A 429 -4.90 -24.46 -22.92
C THR A 429 -4.40 -25.84 -23.33
N ALA A 430 -4.42 -26.79 -22.38
CA ALA A 430 -3.91 -28.14 -22.61
C ALA A 430 -4.74 -28.97 -23.63
N ASP A 431 -5.91 -28.48 -24.02
CA ASP A 431 -6.75 -29.02 -25.09
C ASP A 431 -6.63 -28.25 -26.42
N ASN A 432 -5.50 -27.57 -26.63
CA ASN A 432 -5.12 -26.88 -27.86
C ASN A 432 -6.03 -25.69 -28.23
N GLY A 433 -6.66 -25.04 -27.24
CA GLY A 433 -7.39 -23.80 -27.38
C GLY A 433 -6.70 -22.59 -26.72
N LEU A 434 -7.47 -21.54 -26.45
CA LEU A 434 -7.01 -20.32 -25.77
C LEU A 434 -7.92 -19.93 -24.60
N ALA A 435 -7.35 -19.30 -23.59
CA ALA A 435 -8.07 -18.71 -22.47
C ALA A 435 -7.74 -17.22 -22.33
N ALA A 436 -8.79 -16.37 -22.31
CA ALA A 436 -8.70 -14.99 -21.87
C ALA A 436 -8.74 -14.98 -20.34
N MET A 437 -7.57 -14.85 -19.71
CA MET A 437 -7.37 -15.02 -18.28
C MET A 437 -7.39 -13.69 -17.52
N LEU A 438 -6.74 -12.66 -18.04
CA LEU A 438 -6.84 -11.28 -17.53
C LEU A 438 -7.38 -10.41 -18.65
N TYR A 439 -8.18 -9.40 -18.31
CA TYR A 439 -8.81 -8.53 -19.31
C TYR A 439 -8.09 -7.20 -19.45
N GLY A 440 -7.94 -6.76 -20.70
CA GLY A 440 -7.30 -5.52 -21.06
C GLY A 440 -7.19 -5.36 -22.58
N PRO A 441 -7.10 -4.13 -23.10
CA PRO A 441 -7.00 -3.90 -24.53
C PRO A 441 -5.71 -4.55 -25.08
N THR A 442 -5.84 -5.61 -25.88
CA THR A 442 -4.72 -6.42 -26.36
C THR A 442 -4.94 -6.97 -27.76
N THR A 443 -3.85 -7.41 -28.38
CA THR A 443 -3.89 -8.35 -29.50
C THR A 443 -3.03 -9.56 -29.14
N VAL A 444 -3.58 -10.77 -29.28
CA VAL A 444 -2.84 -12.03 -29.14
C VAL A 444 -2.70 -12.71 -30.50
N THR A 445 -1.53 -13.27 -30.79
CA THR A 445 -1.30 -14.21 -31.91
C THR A 445 -0.72 -15.51 -31.39
N ALA A 446 -1.41 -16.62 -31.67
CA ALA A 446 -1.07 -17.95 -31.19
C ALA A 446 -1.50 -19.04 -32.20
N GLU A 447 -1.11 -20.28 -31.94
CA GLU A 447 -1.48 -21.48 -32.67
C GLU A 447 -2.48 -22.29 -31.86
N VAL A 448 -3.52 -22.79 -32.52
CA VAL A 448 -4.58 -23.60 -31.92
C VAL A 448 -4.80 -24.89 -32.71
N ALA A 449 -5.62 -25.79 -32.18
CA ALA A 449 -6.05 -27.02 -32.83
C ALA A 449 -4.89 -27.89 -33.32
N ALA A 450 -4.67 -28.00 -34.65
CA ALA A 450 -3.61 -28.74 -35.33
C ALA A 450 -2.40 -27.87 -35.77
N GLY A 451 -2.36 -26.59 -35.34
CA GLY A 451 -1.28 -25.63 -35.67
C GLY A 451 -1.78 -24.43 -36.45
N THR A 452 -3.09 -24.18 -36.44
CA THR A 452 -3.66 -23.01 -37.14
C THR A 452 -3.30 -21.74 -36.37
N ALA A 453 -2.67 -20.79 -37.03
CA ALA A 453 -2.46 -19.45 -36.48
C ALA A 453 -3.79 -18.70 -36.34
N VAL A 454 -4.02 -18.13 -35.15
CA VAL A 454 -5.15 -17.26 -34.82
C VAL A 454 -4.62 -15.95 -34.25
N THR A 455 -5.22 -14.84 -34.70
CA THR A 455 -5.06 -13.54 -34.05
C THR A 455 -6.39 -13.13 -33.43
N ILE A 456 -6.40 -12.76 -32.16
CA ILE A 456 -7.58 -12.23 -31.47
C ILE A 456 -7.27 -10.80 -31.02
N THR A 457 -8.09 -9.86 -31.47
CA THR A 457 -8.06 -8.47 -31.00
C THR A 457 -9.10 -8.29 -29.91
N GLU A 458 -8.64 -7.92 -28.71
CA GLU A 458 -9.46 -7.56 -27.56
C GLU A 458 -9.61 -6.04 -27.47
N THR A 459 -10.81 -5.54 -27.73
CA THR A 459 -11.17 -4.12 -27.57
C THR A 459 -12.01 -3.95 -26.32
N THR A 460 -11.50 -3.20 -25.35
CA THR A 460 -12.16 -2.95 -24.07
C THR A 460 -11.57 -1.74 -23.34
N ASP A 461 -12.38 -1.08 -22.52
CA ASP A 461 -11.93 -0.12 -21.50
C ASP A 461 -11.91 -0.77 -20.10
N TYR A 462 -12.08 -2.09 -19.98
CA TYR A 462 -11.87 -2.82 -18.74
C TYR A 462 -10.50 -2.46 -18.15
N PRO A 463 -10.38 -2.17 -16.84
CA PRO A 463 -11.37 -2.40 -15.77
C PRO A 463 -12.40 -1.27 -15.56
N PHE A 464 -12.40 -0.23 -16.39
CA PHE A 464 -13.25 0.95 -16.20
C PHE A 464 -14.64 0.79 -16.83
N SER A 465 -14.79 -0.09 -17.82
CA SER A 465 -16.06 -0.50 -18.41
C SER A 465 -16.33 -1.99 -18.22
N ASP A 466 -17.58 -2.39 -18.45
CA ASP A 466 -18.08 -3.74 -18.22
C ASP A 466 -18.13 -4.60 -19.49
N GLN A 467 -17.54 -4.15 -20.61
CA GLN A 467 -17.64 -4.83 -21.89
C GLN A 467 -16.26 -5.18 -22.47
N VAL A 468 -16.10 -6.44 -22.85
CA VAL A 468 -14.95 -6.96 -23.59
C VAL A 468 -15.42 -7.46 -24.95
N SER A 469 -14.81 -6.98 -26.04
CA SER A 469 -15.12 -7.41 -27.40
C SER A 469 -13.90 -8.05 -28.04
N LEU A 470 -14.07 -9.27 -28.55
CA LEU A 470 -13.05 -10.09 -29.19
C LEU A 470 -13.38 -10.24 -30.67
N ALA A 471 -12.41 -9.95 -31.55
CA ALA A 471 -12.51 -10.20 -32.98
C ALA A 471 -11.44 -11.22 -33.41
N LEU A 472 -11.86 -12.31 -34.05
CA LEU A 472 -10.98 -13.41 -34.44
C LEU A 472 -10.58 -13.29 -35.92
N SER A 473 -9.28 -13.44 -36.18
CA SER A 473 -8.69 -13.53 -37.51
C SER A 473 -8.00 -14.88 -37.69
N LEU A 474 -8.39 -15.61 -38.73
CA LEU A 474 -8.01 -17.00 -38.98
C LEU A 474 -7.83 -17.24 -40.48
N PRO A 475 -6.84 -18.04 -40.93
CA PRO A 475 -6.66 -18.34 -42.35
C PRO A 475 -7.71 -19.30 -42.92
N ALA A 476 -8.32 -20.14 -42.06
CA ALA A 476 -9.37 -21.09 -42.44
C ALA A 476 -10.24 -21.46 -41.22
N PRO A 477 -11.49 -21.90 -41.43
CA PRO A 477 -12.35 -22.38 -40.35
C PRO A 477 -11.68 -23.48 -39.51
N THR A 478 -11.59 -23.28 -38.21
CA THR A 478 -10.83 -24.16 -37.30
C THR A 478 -11.61 -24.42 -36.01
N ALA A 479 -11.68 -25.68 -35.58
CA ALA A 479 -12.32 -26.07 -34.32
C ALA A 479 -11.32 -26.01 -33.17
N PHE A 480 -11.63 -25.21 -32.14
CA PHE A 480 -10.87 -25.15 -30.89
C PHE A 480 -11.70 -24.52 -29.77
N PRO A 481 -11.41 -24.83 -28.51
CA PRO A 481 -12.07 -24.20 -27.37
C PRO A 481 -11.50 -22.81 -27.08
N LEU A 482 -12.38 -21.85 -26.83
CA LEU A 482 -12.05 -20.53 -26.31
C LEU A 482 -12.68 -20.37 -24.92
N TYR A 483 -11.87 -20.11 -23.91
CA TYR A 483 -12.30 -19.92 -22.53
C TYR A 483 -12.28 -18.44 -22.15
N LEU A 484 -13.35 -17.97 -21.54
CA LEU A 484 -13.45 -16.62 -20.99
C LEU A 484 -13.58 -16.72 -19.48
N ARG A 485 -12.67 -16.12 -18.71
CA ARG A 485 -12.82 -16.05 -17.25
C ARG A 485 -14.08 -15.26 -16.87
N LEU A 486 -14.85 -15.79 -15.93
CA LEU A 486 -15.98 -15.09 -15.33
C LEU A 486 -15.60 -14.69 -13.90
N PRO A 487 -15.30 -13.40 -13.64
CA PRO A 487 -14.89 -12.95 -12.31
C PRO A 487 -15.97 -13.22 -11.26
N SER A 488 -15.56 -13.58 -10.05
CA SER A 488 -16.42 -13.93 -8.92
C SER A 488 -17.32 -12.79 -8.46
N TRP A 489 -16.86 -11.54 -8.62
CA TRP A 489 -17.64 -10.34 -8.31
C TRP A 489 -18.78 -10.07 -9.31
N CYS A 490 -18.79 -10.71 -10.48
CA CYS A 490 -19.82 -10.52 -11.50
C CYS A 490 -20.97 -11.51 -11.33
N THR A 491 -22.13 -11.03 -10.87
CA THR A 491 -23.29 -11.87 -10.56
C THR A 491 -24.18 -12.21 -11.76
N ALA A 492 -23.99 -11.54 -12.91
CA ALA A 492 -24.82 -11.71 -14.09
C ALA A 492 -24.02 -11.55 -15.40
N PRO A 493 -22.98 -12.37 -15.63
CA PRO A 493 -22.20 -12.29 -16.86
C PRO A 493 -23.07 -12.68 -18.07
N ALA A 494 -22.77 -12.08 -19.23
CA ALA A 494 -23.44 -12.43 -20.48
C ALA A 494 -22.42 -12.55 -21.61
N VAL A 495 -22.53 -13.61 -22.42
CA VAL A 495 -21.67 -13.86 -23.57
C VAL A 495 -22.50 -13.91 -24.84
N LYS A 496 -22.02 -13.27 -25.90
CA LYS A 496 -22.57 -13.36 -27.25
C LYS A 496 -21.48 -13.79 -28.23
N VAL A 497 -21.84 -14.65 -29.18
CA VAL A 497 -21.00 -15.02 -30.32
C VAL A 497 -21.72 -14.61 -31.59
N ASN A 498 -21.13 -13.74 -32.41
CA ASN A 498 -21.77 -13.16 -33.59
C ASN A 498 -23.17 -12.59 -33.30
N GLY A 499 -23.31 -11.89 -32.16
CA GLY A 499 -24.57 -11.32 -31.69
C GLY A 499 -25.55 -12.30 -31.05
N GLN A 500 -25.31 -13.61 -31.12
CA GLN A 500 -26.18 -14.65 -30.54
C GLN A 500 -25.76 -14.98 -29.11
N SER A 501 -26.70 -14.96 -28.17
CA SER A 501 -26.42 -15.27 -26.76
C SER A 501 -25.97 -16.72 -26.56
N VAL A 502 -24.96 -16.89 -25.71
CA VAL A 502 -24.50 -18.19 -25.22
C VAL A 502 -24.86 -18.30 -23.74
N ALA A 503 -25.42 -19.45 -23.34
CA ALA A 503 -25.74 -19.70 -21.95
C ALA A 503 -24.45 -19.75 -21.12
N VAL A 504 -24.40 -18.91 -20.09
CA VAL A 504 -23.32 -18.85 -19.10
C VAL A 504 -23.93 -18.75 -17.70
N SER A 505 -23.19 -19.14 -16.68
CA SER A 505 -23.66 -19.08 -15.28
C SER A 505 -22.64 -18.35 -14.44
N ALA A 506 -23.11 -17.39 -13.63
CA ALA A 506 -22.25 -16.73 -12.64
C ALA A 506 -21.64 -17.77 -11.69
N GLY A 507 -20.41 -17.53 -11.24
CA GLY A 507 -19.71 -18.44 -10.34
C GLY A 507 -19.23 -19.76 -10.98
N SER A 508 -19.34 -19.93 -12.31
CA SER A 508 -18.73 -21.09 -13.00
C SER A 508 -17.23 -20.95 -13.23
N GLY A 509 -16.64 -19.79 -12.91
CA GLY A 509 -15.22 -19.47 -13.12
C GLY A 509 -14.85 -19.19 -14.57
N PHE A 510 -15.42 -19.94 -15.52
CA PHE A 510 -15.19 -19.76 -16.95
C PHE A 510 -16.46 -20.02 -17.78
N ALA A 511 -16.55 -19.34 -18.93
CA ALA A 511 -17.40 -19.71 -20.06
C ALA A 511 -16.55 -20.44 -21.10
N ALA A 512 -16.88 -21.70 -21.38
CA ALA A 512 -16.18 -22.51 -22.39
C ALA A 512 -16.93 -22.47 -23.73
N LEU A 513 -16.30 -21.90 -24.76
CA LEU A 513 -16.84 -21.79 -26.12
C LEU A 513 -16.12 -22.78 -27.04
N ASN A 514 -16.59 -24.03 -27.09
CA ASN A 514 -16.00 -25.07 -27.94
C ASN A 514 -16.76 -25.22 -29.25
N ARG A 515 -16.19 -24.69 -30.34
CA ARG A 515 -16.83 -24.67 -31.66
C ARG A 515 -15.81 -24.52 -32.79
N THR A 516 -16.31 -24.61 -34.02
CA THR A 516 -15.57 -24.15 -35.21
C THR A 516 -15.70 -22.64 -35.34
N TRP A 517 -14.57 -21.96 -35.42
CA TRP A 517 -14.42 -20.52 -35.59
C TRP A 517 -14.05 -20.20 -37.03
N ALA A 518 -14.64 -19.15 -37.59
CA ALA A 518 -14.33 -18.61 -38.90
C ALA A 518 -13.67 -17.22 -38.79
N ASN A 519 -12.99 -16.80 -39.85
CA ASN A 519 -12.42 -15.46 -39.94
C ASN A 519 -13.51 -14.38 -39.80
N GLY A 520 -13.32 -13.41 -38.92
CA GLY A 520 -14.28 -12.35 -38.65
C GLY A 520 -15.34 -12.70 -37.60
N ASP A 521 -15.30 -13.90 -37.00
CA ASP A 521 -16.15 -14.22 -35.86
C ASP A 521 -15.84 -13.26 -34.69
N THR A 522 -16.89 -12.92 -33.94
CA THR A 522 -16.84 -11.98 -32.82
C THR A 522 -17.40 -12.61 -31.56
N VAL A 523 -16.81 -12.25 -30.42
CA VAL A 523 -17.31 -12.62 -29.09
C VAL A 523 -17.42 -11.35 -28.26
N THR A 524 -18.58 -11.13 -27.63
CA THR A 524 -18.77 -10.03 -26.68
C THR A 524 -19.07 -10.62 -25.32
N LEU A 525 -18.28 -10.22 -24.32
CA LEU A 525 -18.48 -10.52 -22.92
C LEU A 525 -18.92 -9.25 -22.20
N SER A 526 -20.05 -9.32 -21.49
CA SER A 526 -20.51 -8.29 -20.58
C SER A 526 -20.35 -8.79 -19.15
N LEU A 527 -19.70 -7.97 -18.33
CA LEU A 527 -19.39 -8.22 -16.93
C LEU A 527 -19.97 -7.09 -16.07
N PRO A 528 -21.30 -7.01 -15.87
CA PRO A 528 -21.91 -5.95 -15.05
C PRO A 528 -21.16 -5.76 -13.73
N MET A 529 -20.75 -4.52 -13.45
CA MET A 529 -19.94 -4.13 -12.31
C MET A 529 -20.79 -3.38 -11.27
N PRO A 530 -21.52 -4.08 -10.38
CA PRO A 530 -22.22 -3.42 -9.27
C PRO A 530 -21.21 -2.80 -8.30
N VAL A 531 -21.65 -1.78 -7.56
CA VAL A 531 -20.89 -1.31 -6.40
C VAL A 531 -21.02 -2.34 -5.29
N ALA A 532 -19.89 -2.77 -4.76
CA ALA A 532 -19.79 -3.69 -3.63
C ALA A 532 -19.00 -3.04 -2.50
N THR A 533 -19.12 -3.59 -1.30
CA THR A 533 -18.37 -3.12 -0.13
C THR A 533 -17.78 -4.28 0.64
N THR A 534 -16.58 -4.09 1.18
CA THR A 534 -15.93 -5.02 2.11
C THR A 534 -15.87 -4.37 3.48
N THR A 535 -16.32 -5.08 4.52
CA THR A 535 -16.14 -4.67 5.92
C THR A 535 -14.97 -5.45 6.54
N TRP A 536 -13.99 -4.74 7.06
CA TRP A 536 -12.78 -5.30 7.66
C TRP A 536 -12.92 -5.34 9.19
N THR A 537 -13.50 -6.40 9.72
CA THR A 537 -13.77 -6.51 11.17
C THR A 537 -12.51 -6.42 12.04
N ALA A 538 -11.40 -7.02 11.60
CA ALA A 538 -10.12 -6.90 12.31
C ALA A 538 -9.51 -5.49 12.26
N ASN A 539 -9.96 -4.62 11.34
CA ASN A 539 -9.61 -3.21 11.27
C ASN A 539 -10.81 -2.34 11.66
N HIS A 540 -11.34 -2.62 12.85
CA HIS A 540 -12.35 -1.81 13.53
C HIS A 540 -13.63 -1.58 12.72
N ASP A 541 -14.07 -2.63 12.00
CA ASP A 541 -15.24 -2.60 11.11
C ASP A 541 -15.20 -1.48 10.05
N SER A 542 -13.99 -1.16 9.58
CA SER A 542 -13.80 -0.22 8.48
C SER A 542 -14.34 -0.76 7.16
N LEU A 543 -14.69 0.15 6.25
CA LEU A 543 -15.37 -0.12 4.99
C LEU A 543 -14.46 0.24 3.81
N SER A 544 -14.36 -0.66 2.84
CA SER A 544 -13.82 -0.38 1.50
C SER A 544 -14.92 -0.53 0.46
N VAL A 545 -14.84 0.28 -0.61
CA VAL A 545 -15.83 0.31 -1.70
C VAL A 545 -15.18 -0.15 -2.99
N HIS A 546 -15.86 -1.01 -3.74
CA HIS A 546 -15.35 -1.64 -4.94
C HIS A 546 -16.37 -1.56 -6.09
N ARG A 547 -15.88 -1.55 -7.33
CA ARG A 547 -16.69 -1.74 -8.54
C ARG A 547 -15.87 -2.53 -9.57
N GLY A 548 -16.28 -3.75 -9.87
CA GLY A 548 -15.43 -4.68 -10.61
C GLY A 548 -14.14 -4.97 -9.82
N PRO A 549 -12.96 -5.03 -10.46
CA PRO A 549 -11.68 -5.20 -9.76
C PRO A 549 -11.12 -3.88 -9.17
N LEU A 550 -11.81 -2.75 -9.36
CA LEU A 550 -11.36 -1.45 -8.86
C LEU A 550 -11.82 -1.25 -7.42
N THR A 551 -10.86 -0.93 -6.56
CA THR A 551 -11.08 -0.41 -5.22
C THR A 551 -11.10 1.12 -5.30
N TYR A 552 -11.99 1.78 -4.54
CA TYR A 552 -12.13 3.22 -4.57
C TYR A 552 -11.58 3.89 -3.32
N ALA A 553 -10.90 5.01 -3.52
CA ALA A 553 -10.32 5.85 -2.49
C ALA A 553 -10.93 7.26 -2.52
N LEU A 554 -10.87 7.98 -1.41
CA LEU A 554 -11.26 9.39 -1.36
C LEU A 554 -10.42 10.20 -2.34
N ARG A 555 -11.07 11.05 -3.14
CA ARG A 555 -10.38 12.02 -3.98
C ARG A 555 -9.82 13.16 -3.12
N ILE A 556 -8.63 12.97 -2.58
CA ILE A 556 -7.88 14.00 -1.85
C ILE A 556 -7.23 14.93 -2.87
N GLY A 557 -7.37 16.24 -2.72
CA GLY A 557 -6.66 17.23 -3.53
C GLY A 557 -5.14 17.14 -3.29
N GLN A 558 -4.34 17.34 -4.34
CA GLN A 558 -2.90 17.02 -4.31
C GLN A 558 -2.07 18.22 -4.75
N ASN A 559 -1.01 18.51 -4.00
CA ASN A 559 0.08 19.39 -4.43
C ASN A 559 1.35 18.56 -4.61
N PHE A 560 1.84 18.47 -5.85
CA PHE A 560 3.10 17.80 -6.18
C PHE A 560 4.25 18.81 -6.07
N LEU A 561 5.07 18.67 -5.05
CA LEU A 561 6.27 19.48 -4.86
C LEU A 561 7.47 18.76 -5.46
N ARG A 562 8.06 19.36 -6.49
CA ARG A 562 9.28 18.85 -7.12
C ARG A 562 10.48 19.08 -6.20
N THR A 563 11.18 18.01 -5.80
CA THR A 563 12.28 18.10 -4.82
C THR A 563 13.68 18.15 -5.43
N ASN A 564 13.83 17.69 -6.68
CA ASN A 564 15.09 17.73 -7.41
C ASN A 564 15.04 18.70 -8.60
N ASP A 565 16.14 18.77 -9.38
CA ASP A 565 16.26 19.67 -10.53
C ASP A 565 15.04 19.58 -11.46
N PRO A 566 14.30 20.68 -11.69
CA PRO A 566 13.15 20.72 -12.59
C PRO A 566 13.47 20.33 -14.04
N SER A 567 14.73 20.43 -14.47
CA SER A 567 15.20 20.00 -15.80
C SER A 567 15.50 18.50 -15.89
N SER A 568 15.58 17.80 -14.76
CA SER A 568 15.81 16.35 -14.72
C SER A 568 14.60 15.60 -15.28
N HIS A 569 14.85 14.63 -16.17
CA HIS A 569 13.83 13.64 -16.59
C HIS A 569 13.33 12.79 -15.42
N TRP A 570 14.19 12.55 -14.43
CA TRP A 570 13.93 11.68 -13.28
C TRP A 570 13.25 12.47 -12.19
N ALA A 571 11.92 12.39 -12.14
CA ALA A 571 11.10 13.32 -11.40
C ALA A 571 10.88 12.92 -9.94
N GLU A 572 11.49 13.62 -8.99
CA GLU A 572 11.29 13.34 -7.57
C GLU A 572 10.26 14.27 -6.94
N TYR A 573 9.29 13.71 -6.22
CA TYR A 573 8.17 14.45 -5.68
C TYR A 573 7.85 14.08 -4.24
N GLU A 574 7.57 15.12 -3.45
CA GLU A 574 6.66 15.03 -2.31
C GLU A 574 5.24 15.39 -2.78
N VAL A 575 4.24 14.81 -2.13
CA VAL A 575 2.83 15.03 -2.44
C VAL A 575 2.06 15.34 -1.16
N PHE A 576 1.51 16.55 -1.08
CA PHE A 576 0.80 17.06 0.09
C PHE A 576 -0.71 17.16 -0.15
N PRO A 577 -1.54 16.86 0.86
CA PRO A 577 -2.99 16.98 0.73
C PRO A 577 -3.40 18.46 0.72
N THR A 578 -4.22 18.86 -0.24
CA THR A 578 -4.83 20.20 -0.33
C THR A 578 -6.31 20.24 0.08
N SER A 579 -6.93 19.08 0.24
CA SER A 579 -8.29 18.94 0.76
C SER A 579 -8.31 18.15 2.08
N ALA A 580 -9.45 18.18 2.79
CA ALA A 580 -9.67 17.29 3.92
C ALA A 580 -9.69 15.82 3.48
N TRP A 581 -9.26 14.93 4.37
CA TRP A 581 -9.21 13.49 4.15
C TRP A 581 -9.88 12.68 5.26
N ASN A 582 -10.07 13.28 6.43
CA ASN A 582 -10.56 12.69 7.66
C ASN A 582 -12.09 12.54 7.66
N TYR A 583 -12.59 11.71 6.76
CA TYR A 583 -14.02 11.46 6.56
C TYR A 583 -14.40 10.02 6.93
N GLY A 584 -15.53 9.86 7.60
CA GLY A 584 -16.25 8.60 7.63
C GLY A 584 -17.32 8.56 6.54
N LEU A 585 -17.54 7.41 5.93
CA LEU A 585 -18.58 7.24 4.89
C LEU A 585 -19.92 6.88 5.51
N VAL A 586 -21.00 7.43 4.96
CA VAL A 586 -22.37 6.99 5.26
C VAL A 586 -22.65 5.74 4.40
N PRO A 587 -22.85 4.55 5.01
CA PRO A 587 -23.03 3.31 4.26
C PRO A 587 -24.21 3.38 3.28
N GLY A 588 -24.07 2.73 2.12
CA GLY A 588 -25.14 2.58 1.13
C GLY A 588 -25.41 3.81 0.26
N THR A 589 -24.56 4.84 0.31
CA THR A 589 -24.76 6.10 -0.44
C THR A 589 -23.90 6.22 -1.71
N PHE A 590 -23.42 5.10 -2.23
CA PHE A 590 -22.44 5.05 -3.32
C PHE A 590 -23.12 5.03 -4.70
N THR A 591 -22.87 6.04 -5.53
CA THR A 591 -23.44 6.13 -6.87
C THR A 591 -22.33 6.23 -7.92
N PRO A 592 -22.23 5.31 -8.89
CA PRO A 592 -21.26 5.41 -9.98
C PRO A 592 -21.49 6.64 -10.86
N THR A 593 -20.40 7.28 -11.26
CA THR A 593 -20.38 8.40 -12.20
C THR A 593 -19.27 8.22 -13.22
N THR A 594 -19.49 8.80 -14.41
CA THR A 594 -18.43 8.96 -15.42
C THR A 594 -17.85 10.36 -15.30
N THR A 595 -16.54 10.49 -15.47
CA THR A 595 -15.84 11.79 -15.36
C THR A 595 -15.70 12.49 -16.70
N GLY A 596 -15.80 11.75 -17.82
CA GLY A 596 -15.47 12.23 -19.16
C GLY A 596 -13.97 12.44 -19.39
N ALA A 597 -13.12 12.03 -18.44
CA ALA A 597 -11.67 12.14 -18.56
C ALA A 597 -11.09 11.19 -19.62
N SER A 598 -9.92 11.54 -20.13
CA SER A 598 -9.14 10.72 -21.06
C SER A 598 -7.64 10.83 -20.74
N GLY A 599 -6.80 9.98 -21.34
CA GLY A 599 -5.37 9.91 -21.05
C GLY A 599 -5.03 8.76 -20.10
N ASN A 600 -4.04 8.95 -19.23
CA ASN A 600 -3.63 7.91 -18.27
C ASN A 600 -4.76 7.66 -17.24
N PRO A 601 -5.45 6.50 -17.28
CA PRO A 601 -6.61 6.27 -16.45
C PRO A 601 -6.27 6.01 -14.97
N PHE A 602 -4.97 5.89 -14.65
CA PHE A 602 -4.42 5.77 -13.31
C PHE A 602 -3.95 7.13 -12.75
N THR A 603 -4.61 8.21 -13.15
CA THR A 603 -4.41 9.56 -12.58
C THR A 603 -5.75 10.19 -12.26
N GLN A 604 -5.83 11.07 -11.25
CA GLN A 604 -7.08 11.75 -10.93
C GLN A 604 -7.66 12.55 -12.12
N GLY A 605 -6.79 13.07 -12.99
CA GLY A 605 -7.18 13.84 -14.17
C GLY A 605 -7.60 12.98 -15.37
N GLY A 606 -7.14 11.73 -15.45
CA GLY A 606 -7.39 10.84 -16.59
C GLY A 606 -8.35 9.69 -16.31
N THR A 607 -8.69 9.40 -15.04
CA THR A 607 -9.56 8.27 -14.70
C THR A 607 -11.00 8.49 -15.16
N PRO A 608 -11.58 7.59 -15.98
CA PRO A 608 -12.90 7.81 -16.62
C PRO A 608 -14.10 7.54 -15.71
N VAL A 609 -13.88 6.94 -14.53
CA VAL A 609 -14.92 6.52 -13.58
C VAL A 609 -14.67 7.08 -12.19
N ALA A 610 -15.74 7.38 -11.47
CA ALA A 610 -15.75 7.79 -10.08
C ALA A 610 -17.00 7.25 -9.37
N LEU A 611 -17.07 7.42 -8.05
CA LEU A 611 -18.30 7.27 -7.27
C LEU A 611 -18.56 8.57 -6.52
N THR A 612 -19.83 8.93 -6.34
CA THR A 612 -20.22 9.89 -5.30
C THR A 612 -20.66 9.12 -4.05
N ALA A 613 -20.36 9.68 -2.89
CA ALA A 613 -20.77 9.14 -1.59
C ALA A 613 -21.17 10.28 -0.64
N GLN A 614 -21.97 9.97 0.37
CA GLN A 614 -22.20 10.89 1.49
C GLN A 614 -21.22 10.56 2.62
N ALA A 615 -20.67 11.57 3.26
CA ALA A 615 -19.70 11.44 4.33
C ALA A 615 -19.92 12.49 5.42
N ARG A 616 -19.30 12.28 6.59
CA ARG A 616 -19.15 13.33 7.62
C ARG A 616 -17.68 13.41 8.00
N ALA A 617 -17.20 14.61 8.26
CA ALA A 617 -15.85 14.80 8.79
C ALA A 617 -15.74 14.16 10.18
N ILE A 618 -14.54 13.68 10.51
CA ILE A 618 -14.15 13.17 11.83
C ILE A 618 -13.00 14.06 12.29
N PRO A 619 -13.28 15.20 12.94
CA PRO A 619 -12.26 16.19 13.28
C PRO A 619 -11.13 15.64 14.15
N ASN A 620 -11.38 14.59 14.95
CA ASN A 620 -10.35 13.98 15.81
C ASN A 620 -9.50 12.91 15.11
N TRP A 621 -9.84 12.52 13.86
CA TRP A 621 -8.99 11.64 13.07
C TRP A 621 -7.88 12.46 12.42
N GLN A 622 -6.67 12.32 12.96
CA GLN A 622 -5.52 13.18 12.67
C GLN A 622 -4.36 12.38 12.09
N ALA A 623 -3.38 13.07 11.52
CA ALA A 623 -2.07 12.52 11.32
C ALA A 623 -1.25 12.63 12.62
N ASP A 624 -0.28 11.74 12.80
CA ASP A 624 0.69 11.84 13.87
C ASP A 624 1.73 12.94 13.58
N THR A 625 2.69 13.13 14.48
CA THR A 625 3.73 14.17 14.35
C THR A 625 4.73 13.91 13.23
N GLN A 626 4.61 12.78 12.53
CA GLN A 626 5.36 12.45 11.32
C GLN A 626 4.43 12.34 10.12
N ASP A 627 3.27 12.99 10.15
CA ASP A 627 2.33 13.11 9.05
C ASP A 627 1.74 11.76 8.56
N VAL A 628 1.86 10.69 9.36
CA VAL A 628 1.22 9.40 9.08
C VAL A 628 -0.16 9.41 9.72
N VAL A 629 -1.19 9.02 8.96
CA VAL A 629 -2.55 8.89 9.51
C VAL A 629 -2.56 8.02 10.76
N THR A 630 -3.25 8.47 11.81
CA THR A 630 -3.42 7.69 13.05
C THR A 630 -4.27 6.45 12.79
N THR A 631 -4.08 5.41 13.61
CA THR A 631 -4.77 4.13 13.49
C THR A 631 -6.28 4.31 13.47
N LEU A 632 -6.96 3.42 12.76
CA LEU A 632 -8.41 3.35 12.78
C LEU A 632 -8.92 3.06 14.19
N GLN A 633 -10.18 3.44 14.42
CA GLN A 633 -10.91 3.22 15.66
C GLN A 633 -12.29 2.62 15.35
N PRO A 634 -13.01 2.08 16.35
CA PRO A 634 -14.27 1.38 16.17
C PRO A 634 -15.28 2.15 15.33
N SER A 635 -15.79 1.48 14.30
CA SER A 635 -16.96 1.89 13.53
C SER A 635 -18.23 1.18 14.01
N PRO A 636 -19.43 1.76 13.84
CA PRO A 636 -19.66 3.09 13.31
C PRO A 636 -19.25 4.19 14.31
N VAL A 637 -18.76 5.31 13.78
CA VAL A 637 -18.39 6.50 14.55
C VAL A 637 -19.53 7.52 14.54
N ALA A 638 -19.77 8.13 15.70
CA ALA A 638 -20.66 9.27 15.81
C ALA A 638 -19.92 10.55 15.39
N SER A 639 -20.51 11.33 14.47
CA SER A 639 -20.03 12.66 14.12
C SER A 639 -21.19 13.64 14.02
N ALA A 640 -21.04 14.79 14.68
CA ALA A 640 -21.98 15.90 14.64
C ALA A 640 -21.79 16.80 13.40
N GLU A 641 -20.70 16.60 12.64
CA GLU A 641 -20.39 17.39 11.44
C GLU A 641 -21.46 17.22 10.37
N PRO A 642 -21.77 18.24 9.55
CA PRO A 642 -22.74 18.13 8.46
C PRO A 642 -22.43 16.98 7.51
N VAL A 643 -23.49 16.46 6.86
CA VAL A 643 -23.30 15.51 5.75
C VAL A 643 -22.79 16.28 4.54
N GLU A 644 -21.72 15.77 3.94
CA GLU A 644 -21.10 16.31 2.74
C GLU A 644 -21.06 15.25 1.63
N ALA A 645 -21.24 15.68 0.38
CA ALA A 645 -21.02 14.82 -0.77
C ALA A 645 -19.51 14.79 -1.08
N VAL A 646 -18.93 13.59 -1.11
CA VAL A 646 -17.53 13.36 -1.47
C VAL A 646 -17.42 12.56 -2.77
N THR A 647 -16.29 12.72 -3.45
CA THR A 647 -15.96 11.93 -4.65
C THR A 647 -14.95 10.86 -4.28
N LEU A 648 -15.20 9.62 -4.71
CA LEU A 648 -14.25 8.53 -4.65
C LEU A 648 -13.74 8.23 -6.07
N VAL A 649 -12.45 8.01 -6.22
CA VAL A 649 -11.79 7.63 -7.47
C VAL A 649 -11.12 6.27 -7.32
N PRO A 650 -10.83 5.53 -8.42
CA PRO A 650 -10.06 4.29 -8.32
C PRO A 650 -8.76 4.50 -7.56
N MET A 651 -8.40 3.57 -6.67
CA MET A 651 -7.21 3.65 -5.80
C MET A 651 -5.93 3.82 -6.62
N GLY A 652 -5.83 3.15 -7.77
CA GLY A 652 -4.71 3.31 -8.69
C GLY A 652 -4.55 4.74 -9.25
N ALA A 653 -5.60 5.56 -9.20
CA ALA A 653 -5.57 6.98 -9.59
C ALA A 653 -5.37 7.94 -8.40
N ALA A 654 -5.12 7.41 -7.20
CA ALA A 654 -5.05 8.17 -5.95
C ALA A 654 -3.68 8.04 -5.26
N PRO A 655 -2.69 8.87 -5.64
CA PRO A 655 -1.40 8.97 -4.93
C PRO A 655 -1.56 9.19 -3.40
N LEU A 656 -2.42 10.14 -3.03
CA LEU A 656 -2.95 10.30 -1.68
C LEU A 656 -4.31 9.63 -1.58
N ARG A 657 -4.56 8.86 -0.52
CA ARG A 657 -5.70 7.94 -0.43
C ARG A 657 -6.15 7.67 0.99
N ILE A 658 -7.47 7.60 1.16
CA ILE A 658 -8.14 6.82 2.20
C ILE A 658 -8.98 5.79 1.48
N THR A 659 -8.76 4.52 1.76
CA THR A 659 -9.41 3.39 1.08
C THR A 659 -10.12 2.46 2.08
N SER A 660 -9.70 2.51 3.34
CA SER A 660 -10.37 1.86 4.46
C SER A 660 -10.96 2.95 5.35
N PHE A 661 -12.27 3.12 5.26
CA PHE A 661 -13.00 4.23 5.87
C PHE A 661 -13.65 3.80 7.18
N PRO A 662 -13.66 4.65 8.21
CA PRO A 662 -14.66 4.55 9.26
C PRO A 662 -16.07 4.69 8.66
N THR A 663 -17.07 4.04 9.27
CA THR A 663 -18.47 4.23 8.86
C THR A 663 -19.18 5.21 9.80
N ILE A 664 -20.01 6.10 9.25
CA ILE A 664 -20.84 7.02 10.03
C ILE A 664 -22.13 6.33 10.46
N GLY A 665 -22.47 6.41 11.75
CA GLY A 665 -23.71 5.84 12.27
C GLY A 665 -23.99 6.21 13.72
N GLN A 666 -25.02 5.58 14.29
CA GLN A 666 -25.35 5.69 15.72
C GLN A 666 -24.49 4.72 16.52
N GLY A 667 -23.18 5.00 16.60
CA GLY A 667 -22.24 4.23 17.42
C GLY A 667 -22.06 4.81 18.82
N THR A 668 -21.60 4.00 19.75
CA THR A 668 -21.19 4.44 21.11
C THR A 668 -19.76 4.97 21.16
N TRP A 669 -19.01 4.88 20.05
CA TRP A 669 -17.64 5.33 19.97
C TRP A 669 -17.55 6.76 19.42
N SER A 670 -16.97 7.65 20.22
CA SER A 670 -16.50 8.96 19.78
C SER A 670 -15.03 8.86 19.41
N TRP A 671 -14.62 9.42 18.27
CA TRP A 671 -13.23 9.33 17.84
C TRP A 671 -12.27 10.01 18.82
N GLN A 672 -11.33 9.25 19.35
CA GLN A 672 -10.37 9.69 20.37
C GLN A 672 -9.17 10.36 19.70
N LEU A 673 -8.67 11.44 20.30
CA LEU A 673 -7.42 12.05 19.88
C LEU A 673 -6.23 11.17 20.26
N PRO A 674 -5.16 11.13 19.44
CA PRO A 674 -3.95 10.39 19.77
C PRO A 674 -3.34 10.92 21.08
N ALA A 675 -3.01 10.02 21.99
CA ALA A 675 -2.42 10.32 23.27
C ALA A 675 -1.33 9.30 23.60
N THR A 676 -0.31 9.74 24.34
CA THR A 676 0.71 8.84 24.89
C THR A 676 0.30 8.41 26.30
N PRO A 677 0.01 7.12 26.54
CA PRO A 677 -0.33 6.62 27.87
C PRO A 677 0.92 6.40 28.72
N THR A 678 0.83 6.80 29.99
CA THR A 678 1.81 6.47 31.05
C THR A 678 1.06 6.17 32.35
N ALA A 679 1.72 5.54 33.31
CA ALA A 679 1.14 5.26 34.62
C ALA A 679 2.20 5.31 35.72
N SER A 680 1.75 5.43 36.97
CA SER A 680 2.60 5.29 38.17
C SER A 680 3.30 3.94 38.22
N TRP A 681 2.60 2.91 37.76
CA TRP A 681 3.05 1.54 37.69
C TRP A 681 2.24 0.77 36.63
N CYS A 682 2.85 -0.20 35.98
CA CYS A 682 2.19 -1.17 35.11
C CYS A 682 2.79 -2.53 35.42
N PHE A 683 1.94 -3.53 35.70
CA PHE A 683 2.41 -4.90 35.87
C PHE A 683 3.17 -5.38 34.63
N SER A 684 4.27 -6.12 34.82
CA SER A 684 5.15 -6.52 33.71
C SER A 684 4.51 -7.48 32.70
N GLY A 685 3.39 -8.12 33.07
CA GLY A 685 2.59 -8.95 32.16
C GLY A 685 1.51 -8.18 31.39
N ASP A 686 1.35 -6.89 31.68
CA ASP A 686 0.35 -5.99 31.10
C ASP A 686 1.05 -4.87 30.32
N THR A 687 0.28 -3.96 29.68
CA THR A 687 0.85 -2.83 28.94
C THR A 687 0.05 -1.55 29.15
N VAL A 688 0.75 -0.42 29.29
CA VAL A 688 0.12 0.91 29.36
C VAL A 688 -0.63 1.28 28.09
N THR A 689 -0.26 0.72 26.93
CA THR A 689 -0.95 0.95 25.65
C THR A 689 -2.36 0.35 25.63
N ALA A 690 -2.68 -0.57 26.53
CA ALA A 690 -4.04 -1.10 26.68
C ALA A 690 -5.03 0.02 27.00
N LEU A 691 -4.59 1.04 27.77
CA LEU A 691 -5.43 2.15 28.20
C LEU A 691 -6.16 2.84 27.06
N ASN A 692 -5.54 2.99 25.88
CA ASN A 692 -6.10 3.69 24.70
C ASN A 692 -6.06 2.85 23.42
N SER A 693 -6.15 1.53 23.54
CA SER A 693 -6.06 0.57 22.43
C SER A 693 -7.27 0.55 21.48
N ALA A 694 -8.21 1.49 21.64
CA ALA A 694 -9.37 1.71 20.76
C ALA A 694 -10.21 0.45 20.46
N TYR A 695 -10.55 -0.32 21.48
CA TYR A 695 -11.58 -1.37 21.40
C TYR A 695 -12.66 -1.17 22.46
N LEU A 696 -13.81 -1.82 22.26
CA LEU A 696 -14.94 -1.83 23.19
C LEU A 696 -14.89 -3.10 24.05
N PRO A 697 -14.59 -3.01 25.36
CA PRO A 697 -14.58 -4.19 26.23
C PRO A 697 -15.97 -4.83 26.36
N SER A 698 -16.02 -6.15 26.31
CA SER A 698 -17.25 -6.94 26.43
C SER A 698 -17.74 -7.10 27.88
N SER A 699 -16.81 -7.05 28.85
CA SER A 699 -17.08 -7.11 30.30
C SER A 699 -15.87 -6.56 31.07
N SER A 700 -16.00 -6.37 32.39
CA SER A 700 -14.87 -6.00 33.25
C SER A 700 -13.80 -7.08 33.36
N TYR A 701 -14.10 -8.33 32.99
CA TYR A 701 -13.15 -9.45 32.95
C TYR A 701 -12.67 -9.77 31.52
N ASP A 702 -12.83 -8.87 30.54
CA ASP A 702 -12.42 -9.15 29.16
C ASP A 702 -10.92 -9.47 29.06
N GLN A 703 -10.61 -10.69 28.61
CA GLN A 703 -9.25 -11.21 28.42
C GLN A 703 -8.86 -11.29 26.92
N SER A 704 -9.75 -10.87 26.02
CA SER A 704 -9.52 -11.00 24.58
C SER A 704 -8.48 -10.02 24.03
N HIS A 705 -8.14 -8.99 24.80
CA HIS A 705 -7.18 -7.94 24.46
C HIS A 705 -6.19 -7.71 25.61
N PRO A 706 -5.01 -7.12 25.33
CA PRO A 706 -4.11 -6.66 26.37
C PRO A 706 -4.83 -5.71 27.34
N ARG A 707 -4.49 -5.79 28.62
CA ARG A 707 -5.04 -4.94 29.69
C ARG A 707 -3.94 -4.12 30.36
N PHE A 708 -4.35 -3.19 31.20
CA PHE A 708 -3.49 -2.45 32.11
C PHE A 708 -3.91 -2.69 33.56
N THR A 709 -2.98 -3.03 34.44
CA THR A 709 -3.21 -3.14 35.90
C THR A 709 -2.06 -2.55 36.70
N TRP A 710 -2.38 -2.13 37.93
CA TRP A 710 -1.39 -1.74 38.94
C TRP A 710 -0.89 -2.94 39.77
N TRP A 711 -1.09 -4.18 39.30
CA TRP A 711 -0.72 -5.38 40.06
C TRP A 711 0.80 -5.42 40.34
N ASP A 712 1.25 -5.72 41.57
CA ASP A 712 0.53 -6.25 42.74
C ASP A 712 0.22 -5.21 43.84
N HIS A 713 0.24 -3.92 43.51
CA HIS A 713 -0.04 -2.86 44.50
C HIS A 713 -1.48 -2.94 45.00
N THR A 714 -1.69 -2.73 46.30
CA THR A 714 -3.01 -2.74 46.95
C THR A 714 -3.13 -1.59 47.95
N GLY A 715 -4.33 -1.03 48.13
CA GLY A 715 -4.57 0.07 49.08
C GLY A 715 -3.79 1.37 48.83
N SER A 716 -3.01 1.48 47.75
CA SER A 716 -2.21 2.66 47.39
C SER A 716 -2.99 3.68 46.56
N SER A 717 -2.45 4.89 46.50
CA SER A 717 -2.85 5.92 45.55
C SER A 717 -1.99 5.76 44.29
N GLU A 718 -2.63 5.56 43.14
CA GLU A 718 -1.99 5.31 41.86
C GLU A 718 -2.52 6.28 40.79
N TRP A 719 -1.83 6.39 39.65
CA TRP A 719 -2.30 7.20 38.54
C TRP A 719 -2.07 6.55 37.18
N ALA A 720 -2.94 6.90 36.22
CA ALA A 720 -2.79 6.67 34.79
C ALA A 720 -2.99 8.00 34.05
N GLN A 721 -2.19 8.27 33.04
CA GLN A 721 -2.08 9.59 32.41
C GLN A 721 -2.08 9.48 30.88
N TYR A 722 -2.73 10.45 30.24
CA TYR A 722 -2.59 10.76 28.82
C TYR A 722 -1.87 12.08 28.65
N THR A 723 -0.84 12.06 27.81
CA THR A 723 -0.16 13.26 27.31
C THR A 723 -0.49 13.44 25.83
N TYR A 724 -0.84 14.67 25.46
CA TYR A 724 -1.14 15.08 24.10
C TYR A 724 0.00 15.96 23.57
N THR A 725 0.30 15.82 22.28
CA THR A 725 1.32 16.64 21.60
C THR A 725 0.88 18.08 21.47
N SER A 726 -0.42 18.30 21.28
CA SER A 726 -1.06 19.61 21.20
C SER A 726 -2.02 19.80 22.38
N PRO A 727 -2.27 21.04 22.82
CA PRO A 727 -3.33 21.29 23.79
C PRO A 727 -4.68 20.79 23.26
N ILE A 728 -5.47 20.20 24.15
CA ILE A 728 -6.85 19.77 23.90
C ILE A 728 -7.79 20.52 24.84
N THR A 729 -9.06 20.67 24.45
CA THR A 729 -10.12 21.06 25.38
C THR A 729 -10.89 19.81 25.76
N ALA A 730 -10.68 19.32 26.98
CA ALA A 730 -11.36 18.15 27.52
C ALA A 730 -12.56 18.57 28.37
N SER A 731 -13.67 17.83 28.24
CA SER A 731 -14.93 18.11 28.96
C SER A 731 -15.50 16.88 29.68
N GLY A 732 -14.92 15.71 29.44
CA GLY A 732 -15.32 14.48 30.08
C GLY A 732 -14.28 13.38 29.90
N VAL A 733 -14.39 12.35 30.73
CA VAL A 733 -13.67 11.08 30.55
C VAL A 733 -14.63 9.92 30.77
N SER A 734 -14.34 8.76 30.18
CA SER A 734 -15.01 7.51 30.52
C SER A 734 -14.00 6.40 30.76
N VAL A 735 -14.15 5.67 31.88
CA VAL A 735 -13.22 4.60 32.27
C VAL A 735 -13.93 3.26 32.33
N TYR A 736 -13.38 2.26 31.67
CA TYR A 736 -13.82 0.87 31.80
C TYR A 736 -12.86 0.13 32.74
N TRP A 737 -13.32 -0.15 33.96
CA TRP A 737 -12.50 -0.80 34.98
C TRP A 737 -12.31 -2.29 34.70
N TYR A 738 -11.09 -2.78 34.90
CA TYR A 738 -10.79 -4.21 34.96
C TYR A 738 -11.16 -4.76 36.33
N ASP A 739 -11.92 -5.84 36.35
CA ASP A 739 -12.29 -6.58 37.55
C ASP A 739 -12.25 -8.08 37.24
N ASP A 740 -11.44 -8.82 37.99
CA ASP A 740 -11.27 -10.27 37.84
C ASP A 740 -11.83 -11.06 39.02
N ILE A 741 -12.92 -10.57 39.61
CA ILE A 741 -13.61 -11.25 40.71
C ILE A 741 -13.84 -12.73 40.41
N GLY A 742 -13.40 -13.58 41.34
CA GLY A 742 -13.46 -15.04 41.21
C GLY A 742 -12.25 -15.68 40.51
N HIS A 743 -11.36 -14.89 39.89
CA HIS A 743 -10.19 -15.38 39.15
C HIS A 743 -8.87 -14.80 39.65
N GLY A 744 -8.88 -13.55 40.11
CA GLY A 744 -7.69 -12.86 40.61
C GLY A 744 -8.00 -11.84 41.71
N GLN A 745 -7.10 -10.89 41.85
CA GLN A 745 -7.07 -9.92 42.95
C GLN A 745 -7.16 -8.46 42.46
N CYS A 746 -7.63 -8.22 41.23
CA CYS A 746 -7.93 -6.88 40.72
C CYS A 746 -9.43 -6.58 40.84
N ARG A 747 -9.78 -5.45 41.45
CA ARG A 747 -11.17 -4.96 41.57
C ARG A 747 -11.29 -3.54 41.04
N VAL A 748 -12.53 -3.09 40.83
CA VAL A 748 -12.81 -1.65 40.69
C VAL A 748 -12.24 -0.86 41.88
N PRO A 749 -11.73 0.38 41.68
CA PRO A 749 -11.06 1.14 42.73
C PRO A 749 -12.02 1.56 43.85
N ALA A 750 -11.48 1.93 45.02
CA ALA A 750 -12.29 2.45 46.13
C ALA A 750 -12.84 3.85 45.83
N SER A 751 -12.03 4.69 45.19
CA SER A 751 -12.42 6.00 44.68
C SER A 751 -11.45 6.44 43.59
N TRP A 752 -11.84 7.43 42.80
CA TRP A 752 -10.97 8.05 41.81
C TRP A 752 -11.39 9.49 41.53
N HIS A 753 -10.49 10.27 40.94
CA HIS A 753 -10.79 11.59 40.39
C HIS A 753 -9.92 11.88 39.17
N VAL A 754 -10.22 13.00 38.48
CA VAL A 754 -9.49 13.43 37.29
C VAL A 754 -8.76 14.73 37.59
N GLU A 755 -7.52 14.80 37.15
CA GLU A 755 -6.69 16.00 37.19
C GLU A 755 -6.23 16.37 35.79
N TYR A 756 -5.99 17.66 35.57
CA TYR A 756 -5.42 18.22 34.34
C TYR A 756 -4.16 19.01 34.66
N LEU A 757 -3.24 19.07 33.70
CA LEU A 757 -2.01 19.84 33.84
C LEU A 757 -2.24 21.30 33.45
N ASP A 758 -1.98 22.23 34.37
CA ASP A 758 -2.06 23.67 34.14
C ASP A 758 -0.80 24.37 34.66
N GLY A 759 -0.09 25.09 33.79
CA GLY A 759 1.16 25.77 34.16
C GLY A 759 2.22 24.85 34.80
N GLY A 760 2.22 23.54 34.45
CA GLY A 760 3.12 22.54 35.04
C GLY A 760 2.66 21.97 36.39
N THR A 761 1.50 22.38 36.90
CA THR A 761 0.92 21.87 38.15
C THR A 761 -0.35 21.09 37.86
N TRP A 762 -0.54 19.96 38.54
CA TRP A 762 -1.77 19.18 38.44
C TRP A 762 -2.89 19.83 39.26
N GLN A 763 -4.05 19.99 38.63
CA GLN A 763 -5.26 20.55 39.24
C GLN A 763 -6.42 19.56 39.06
N GLN A 764 -7.22 19.35 40.10
CA GLN A 764 -8.44 18.55 39.97
C GLN A 764 -9.48 19.30 39.12
N VAL A 765 -10.19 18.59 38.25
CA VAL A 765 -11.24 19.19 37.41
C VAL A 765 -12.40 19.70 38.26
N GLY A 766 -12.95 20.87 37.90
CA GLY A 766 -14.13 21.45 38.55
C GLY A 766 -15.44 20.93 37.96
N GLY A 767 -16.52 20.93 38.76
CA GLY A 767 -17.87 20.64 38.27
C GLY A 767 -18.11 19.19 37.83
N ALA A 768 -17.34 18.23 38.34
CA ALA A 768 -17.48 16.81 37.99
C ALA A 768 -18.87 16.26 38.34
N SER A 769 -19.48 15.49 37.44
CA SER A 769 -20.80 14.86 37.65
C SER A 769 -20.81 13.67 38.63
N GLY A 770 -19.63 13.27 39.11
CA GLY A 770 -19.41 12.14 40.04
C GLY A 770 -18.43 11.13 39.46
N TYR A 771 -17.84 10.27 40.30
CA TYR A 771 -16.81 9.30 39.90
C TYR A 771 -17.26 7.86 40.18
N PRO A 772 -18.07 7.25 39.27
CA PRO A 772 -18.61 5.91 39.50
C PRO A 772 -17.56 4.80 39.32
N VAL A 773 -17.81 3.65 39.95
CA VAL A 773 -16.93 2.46 39.94
C VAL A 773 -17.71 1.20 39.57
N ALA A 774 -18.66 1.32 38.64
CA ALA A 774 -19.48 0.20 38.19
C ALA A 774 -18.68 -0.76 37.29
N THR A 775 -18.94 -2.06 37.43
CA THR A 775 -18.44 -3.09 36.52
C THR A 775 -19.26 -3.15 35.23
N ASP A 776 -18.67 -3.75 34.21
CA ASP A 776 -19.30 -4.12 32.93
C ASP A 776 -19.90 -2.93 32.16
N ARG A 777 -19.31 -1.75 32.33
CA ARG A 777 -19.66 -0.53 31.60
C ARG A 777 -18.57 0.53 31.70
N PHE A 778 -18.64 1.50 30.79
CA PHE A 778 -17.93 2.76 30.93
C PHE A 778 -18.49 3.59 32.10
N ASN A 779 -17.58 4.11 32.92
CA ASN A 779 -17.84 5.02 34.02
C ASN A 779 -17.57 6.45 33.53
N ALA A 780 -18.60 7.09 33.00
CA ALA A 780 -18.52 8.42 32.40
C ALA A 780 -18.57 9.53 33.46
N VAL A 781 -17.72 10.53 33.28
CA VAL A 781 -17.61 11.73 34.12
C VAL A 781 -17.49 12.95 33.23
N THR A 782 -18.48 13.82 33.27
CA THR A 782 -18.41 15.17 32.68
C THR A 782 -17.89 16.17 33.71
N PHE A 783 -17.20 17.22 33.25
CA PHE A 783 -16.68 18.30 34.08
C PHE A 783 -16.63 19.62 33.30
N THR A 784 -16.39 20.73 33.99
CA THR A 784 -16.19 22.04 33.33
C THR A 784 -15.02 21.92 32.34
N PRO A 785 -15.19 22.30 31.05
CA PRO A 785 -14.14 22.12 30.05
C PRO A 785 -12.82 22.77 30.46
N VAL A 786 -11.71 22.04 30.30
CA VAL A 786 -10.34 22.49 30.59
C VAL A 786 -9.46 22.36 29.36
N THR A 787 -8.60 23.36 29.12
CA THR A 787 -7.59 23.29 28.07
C THR A 787 -6.26 22.85 28.66
N THR A 788 -5.73 21.70 28.21
CA THR A 788 -4.52 21.08 28.78
C THR A 788 -3.76 20.26 27.75
N THR A 789 -2.49 19.95 28.03
CA THR A 789 -1.69 18.96 27.29
C THR A 789 -1.63 17.61 28.00
N ALA A 790 -2.17 17.47 29.21
CA ALA A 790 -2.22 16.19 29.89
C ALA A 790 -3.40 16.08 30.87
N LEU A 791 -4.02 14.91 30.89
CA LEU A 791 -4.97 14.51 31.93
C LEU A 791 -4.41 13.29 32.65
N ARG A 792 -4.73 13.16 33.94
CA ARG A 792 -4.50 11.91 34.66
C ARG A 792 -5.71 11.53 35.50
N ILE A 793 -5.98 10.24 35.53
CA ILE A 793 -6.88 9.62 36.50
C ILE A 793 -6.04 9.26 37.72
N VAL A 794 -6.45 9.74 38.88
CA VAL A 794 -5.87 9.37 40.17
C VAL A 794 -6.85 8.43 40.85
N VAL A 795 -6.38 7.24 41.20
CA VAL A 795 -7.18 6.17 41.82
C VAL A 795 -6.67 5.89 43.23
N GLN A 796 -7.60 5.59 44.12
CA GLN A 796 -7.31 4.96 45.40
C GLN A 796 -7.73 3.50 45.31
N LEU A 797 -6.76 2.59 45.36
CA LEU A 797 -7.02 1.15 45.37
C LEU A 797 -7.68 0.74 46.68
N ALA A 798 -8.55 -0.28 46.62
CA ALA A 798 -9.18 -0.83 47.81
C ALA A 798 -8.16 -1.65 48.65
N PRO A 799 -8.29 -1.70 49.98
CA PRO A 799 -7.39 -2.50 50.81
C PRO A 799 -7.40 -3.99 50.43
N GLY A 800 -6.21 -4.58 50.26
CA GLY A 800 -6.04 -6.02 50.03
C GLY A 800 -6.33 -6.52 48.60
N VAL A 801 -6.69 -5.62 47.67
CA VAL A 801 -6.86 -5.91 46.24
C VAL A 801 -6.21 -4.81 45.40
N SER A 802 -5.81 -5.17 44.19
CA SER A 802 -5.31 -4.23 43.18
C SER A 802 -6.44 -3.72 42.29
N GLY A 803 -6.11 -3.03 41.21
CA GLY A 803 -7.06 -2.57 40.20
C GLY A 803 -6.44 -2.43 38.83
N GLY A 804 -7.27 -2.15 37.83
CA GLY A 804 -6.81 -1.93 36.47
C GLY A 804 -7.87 -1.27 35.59
N ILE A 805 -7.47 -0.94 34.37
CA ILE A 805 -8.31 -0.29 33.37
C ILE A 805 -8.19 -1.09 32.07
N LEU A 806 -9.33 -1.39 31.45
CA LEU A 806 -9.40 -2.00 30.13
C LEU A 806 -9.40 -0.96 29.01
N GLN A 807 -10.05 0.18 29.23
CA GLN A 807 -10.14 1.28 28.27
C GLN A 807 -10.39 2.61 29.00
N TRP A 808 -9.79 3.69 28.51
CA TRP A 808 -10.06 5.05 28.95
C TRP A 808 -10.25 5.97 27.73
N THR A 809 -11.37 6.69 27.70
CA THR A 809 -11.67 7.69 26.66
C THR A 809 -11.78 9.09 27.25
N VAL A 810 -11.52 10.10 26.44
CA VAL A 810 -11.60 11.51 26.78
C VAL A 810 -12.47 12.23 25.75
N ASP A 811 -13.52 12.90 26.23
CA ASP A 811 -14.35 13.77 25.42
C ASP A 811 -13.62 15.10 25.21
N ALA A 812 -12.84 15.16 24.13
CA ALA A 812 -11.97 16.28 23.82
C ALA A 812 -11.95 16.67 22.35
N THR A 813 -11.70 17.95 22.11
CA THR A 813 -11.35 18.51 20.79
C THR A 813 -9.93 19.09 20.84
N LEU A 814 -9.27 19.18 19.68
CA LEU A 814 -8.01 19.92 19.59
C LEU A 814 -8.23 21.38 19.98
N ALA A 815 -7.33 21.93 20.79
CA ALA A 815 -7.33 23.31 21.24
C ALA A 815 -6.03 23.98 20.83
N ILE A 816 -5.75 23.96 19.52
CA ILE A 816 -4.54 24.55 18.93
C ILE A 816 -4.36 26.01 19.39
N VAL A 817 -5.49 26.70 19.59
CA VAL A 817 -5.60 28.04 20.14
C VAL A 817 -6.69 28.06 21.21
N ARG A 818 -6.45 28.80 22.30
CA ARG A 818 -7.37 28.97 23.42
C ARG A 818 -8.44 30.00 23.05
N PRO A 819 -9.74 29.68 23.18
CA PRO A 819 -10.81 30.63 22.93
C PRO A 819 -10.64 31.92 23.74
N GLY A 820 -10.90 33.06 23.11
CA GLY A 820 -10.81 34.37 23.76
C GLY A 820 -9.39 34.89 24.03
N THR A 821 -8.35 34.13 23.69
CA THR A 821 -6.95 34.51 23.93
C THR A 821 -6.39 35.33 22.77
N TRP A 822 -5.55 36.32 23.08
CA TRP A 822 -4.78 37.09 22.11
C TRP A 822 -3.36 36.54 22.06
N TYR A 823 -2.90 36.23 20.85
CA TYR A 823 -1.61 35.63 20.60
C TYR A 823 -0.68 36.58 19.87
N ARG A 824 0.61 36.46 20.15
CA ARG A 824 1.63 36.85 19.17
C ARG A 824 1.94 35.66 18.29
N ILE A 825 2.01 35.87 16.98
CA ILE A 825 2.29 34.81 16.02
C ILE A 825 3.74 34.96 15.57
N GLN A 826 4.65 34.22 16.20
CA GLN A 826 6.09 34.30 15.98
C GLN A 826 6.54 33.42 14.82
N ASN A 827 7.40 33.92 13.94
CA ASN A 827 8.02 33.17 12.86
C ASN A 827 9.29 32.43 13.31
N LYS A 828 9.48 31.16 12.89
CA LYS A 828 10.65 30.33 13.31
C LYS A 828 11.96 30.83 12.72
N ASN A 829 11.97 31.30 11.47
CA ASN A 829 13.18 31.74 10.80
C ASN A 829 13.74 33.05 11.38
N SER A 830 12.88 34.04 11.64
CA SER A 830 13.31 35.37 12.09
C SER A 830 13.19 35.61 13.60
N GLY A 831 12.36 34.84 14.30
CA GLY A 831 11.97 35.10 15.70
C GLY A 831 11.04 36.31 15.89
N LYS A 832 10.62 36.97 14.80
CA LYS A 832 9.73 38.15 14.79
C LYS A 832 8.26 37.76 14.78
N VAL A 833 7.37 38.72 15.03
CA VAL A 833 5.93 38.47 15.14
C VAL A 833 5.15 39.07 13.97
N LEU A 834 4.02 38.45 13.65
CA LEU A 834 3.05 38.94 12.67
C LEU A 834 2.44 40.27 13.14
N GLY A 835 2.46 41.29 12.30
CA GLY A 835 1.94 42.63 12.56
C GLY A 835 1.30 43.26 11.32
N VAL A 836 0.75 44.46 11.49
CA VAL A 836 0.12 45.21 10.39
C VAL A 836 0.97 46.45 10.11
N ALA A 837 1.35 46.65 8.85
CA ALA A 837 2.22 47.74 8.45
C ALA A 837 1.67 49.10 8.93
N GLY A 838 2.49 49.83 9.68
CA GLY A 838 2.15 51.15 10.22
C GLY A 838 0.98 51.15 11.20
N MET A 839 0.63 50.02 11.82
CA MET A 839 -0.55 49.86 12.69
C MET A 839 -1.86 50.31 12.01
N SER A 840 -1.92 50.20 10.69
CA SER A 840 -3.07 50.64 9.91
C SER A 840 -4.35 49.95 10.39
N THR A 841 -5.47 50.66 10.34
CA THR A 841 -6.82 50.10 10.57
C THR A 841 -7.64 50.04 9.29
N ALA A 842 -7.01 50.30 8.13
CA ALA A 842 -7.66 50.27 6.84
C ALA A 842 -7.67 48.85 6.25
N ASP A 843 -8.68 48.58 5.44
CA ASP A 843 -8.70 47.44 4.52
C ASP A 843 -7.49 47.46 3.59
N SER A 844 -7.03 46.26 3.24
CA SER A 844 -5.88 46.02 2.35
C SER A 844 -4.55 46.57 2.86
N ALA A 845 -4.44 46.84 4.16
CA ALA A 845 -3.15 47.11 4.76
C ALA A 845 -2.29 45.84 4.80
N ASP A 846 -1.02 45.98 4.43
CA ASP A 846 -0.04 44.90 4.40
C ASP A 846 0.13 44.25 5.77
N VAL A 847 0.10 42.92 5.78
CA VAL A 847 0.55 42.14 6.93
C VAL A 847 2.04 41.85 6.75
N VAL A 848 2.80 42.09 7.81
CA VAL A 848 4.26 42.03 7.82
C VAL A 848 4.74 41.24 9.02
N GLN A 849 6.03 40.90 9.04
CA GLN A 849 6.70 40.57 10.30
C GLN A 849 7.41 41.80 10.87
N PHE A 850 7.47 41.89 12.20
CA PHE A 850 8.17 42.97 12.89
C PHE A 850 8.71 42.50 14.24
N ALA A 851 9.78 43.12 14.72
CA ALA A 851 10.27 42.90 16.08
C ALA A 851 9.18 43.25 17.11
N ASP A 852 8.86 42.34 18.02
CA ASP A 852 7.78 42.59 18.98
C ASP A 852 8.10 43.77 19.90
N ASN A 853 7.29 44.83 19.78
CA ASN A 853 7.40 46.09 20.51
C ASN A 853 6.22 46.30 21.48
N GLY A 854 5.35 45.30 21.65
CA GLY A 854 4.21 45.36 22.57
C GLY A 854 2.94 46.02 22.04
N THR A 855 2.86 46.43 20.77
CA THR A 855 1.69 47.12 20.22
C THR A 855 0.53 46.18 19.87
N ALA A 856 -0.68 46.72 19.84
CA ALA A 856 -1.91 45.94 19.62
C ALA A 856 -2.02 45.35 18.21
N ASP A 857 -1.33 45.89 17.21
CA ASP A 857 -1.34 45.35 15.85
C ASP A 857 -0.54 44.04 15.73
N HIS A 858 0.25 43.67 16.75
CA HIS A 858 0.92 42.37 16.83
C HIS A 858 0.05 41.29 17.51
N LEU A 859 -1.12 41.65 18.01
CA LEU A 859 -2.00 40.74 18.76
C LEU A 859 -3.13 40.23 17.86
N TRP A 860 -3.22 38.91 17.77
CA TRP A 860 -4.15 38.20 16.91
C TRP A 860 -5.01 37.23 17.71
N GLN A 861 -6.30 37.16 17.41
CA GLN A 861 -7.22 36.23 18.04
C GLN A 861 -7.87 35.34 17.00
N PHE A 862 -7.92 34.05 17.31
CA PHE A 862 -8.55 33.05 16.47
C PHE A 862 -10.00 32.85 16.90
N THR A 863 -10.91 32.85 15.93
CA THR A 863 -12.31 32.44 16.13
C THR A 863 -12.53 31.15 15.35
N ASP A 864 -12.80 30.06 16.06
CA ASP A 864 -13.11 28.77 15.44
C ASP A 864 -14.48 28.81 14.75
N LEU A 865 -14.51 28.39 13.50
CA LEU A 865 -15.71 28.29 12.65
C LEU A 865 -16.19 26.84 12.50
N GLY A 866 -15.57 25.89 13.20
CA GLY A 866 -15.74 24.45 13.00
C GLY A 866 -14.88 23.91 11.84
N ASN A 867 -14.68 22.59 11.83
CA ASN A 867 -13.85 21.89 10.83
C ASN A 867 -12.39 22.38 10.74
N HIS A 868 -11.83 22.77 11.89
CA HIS A 868 -10.47 23.31 12.04
C HIS A 868 -10.22 24.58 11.22
N ARG A 869 -11.27 25.35 10.91
CA ARG A 869 -11.17 26.62 10.19
C ARG A 869 -11.28 27.76 11.19
N TYR A 870 -10.42 28.75 11.03
CA TYR A 870 -10.34 29.91 11.88
C TYR A 870 -10.43 31.19 11.05
N THR A 871 -11.15 32.18 11.53
CA THR A 871 -10.80 33.58 11.21
C THR A 871 -9.73 34.05 12.19
N VAL A 872 -8.81 34.90 11.72
CA VAL A 872 -7.72 35.43 12.53
C VAL A 872 -7.86 36.95 12.58
N ARG A 873 -8.31 37.48 13.72
CA ARG A 873 -8.64 38.89 13.90
C ARG A 873 -7.50 39.66 14.55
N ASN A 874 -7.15 40.82 14.00
CA ASN A 874 -6.20 41.74 14.61
C ASN A 874 -6.83 42.56 15.75
N GLN A 875 -6.12 42.75 16.86
CA GLN A 875 -6.66 43.49 18.01
C GLN A 875 -6.81 44.99 17.75
N ASN A 876 -5.86 45.59 17.01
CA ASN A 876 -5.83 47.04 16.77
C ASN A 876 -6.92 47.49 15.80
N SER A 877 -7.11 46.77 14.69
CA SER A 877 -8.07 47.14 13.65
C SER A 877 -9.43 46.47 13.79
N GLY A 878 -9.50 45.29 14.42
CA GLY A 878 -10.68 44.42 14.40
C GLY A 878 -10.91 43.71 13.06
N LEU A 879 -10.05 43.92 12.05
CA LEU A 879 -10.11 43.30 10.74
C LEU A 879 -9.48 41.90 10.75
N LEU A 880 -9.75 41.12 9.71
CA LEU A 880 -9.32 39.73 9.59
C LEU A 880 -8.09 39.59 8.69
N LEU A 881 -7.25 38.60 8.98
CA LEU A 881 -6.19 38.14 8.10
C LEU A 881 -6.79 37.54 6.83
N ALA A 882 -6.38 38.04 5.66
CA ALA A 882 -6.92 37.65 4.36
C ALA A 882 -5.83 37.60 3.29
N VAL A 883 -6.08 36.85 2.21
CA VAL A 883 -5.20 36.84 1.03
C VAL A 883 -5.75 37.79 -0.01
N ASN A 884 -4.92 38.74 -0.46
CA ASN A 884 -5.35 39.77 -1.40
C ASN A 884 -5.98 39.15 -2.66
N ALA A 885 -7.18 39.64 -2.99
CA ALA A 885 -7.99 39.25 -4.14
C ALA A 885 -8.27 37.73 -4.27
N MET A 886 -8.30 36.98 -3.16
CA MET A 886 -8.47 35.52 -3.15
C MET A 886 -7.46 34.79 -4.04
N SER A 887 -6.27 35.36 -4.23
CA SER A 887 -5.25 34.76 -5.07
C SER A 887 -4.90 33.35 -4.61
N THR A 888 -4.56 32.47 -5.55
CA THR A 888 -4.02 31.13 -5.28
C THR A 888 -2.56 31.01 -5.72
N ALA A 889 -1.90 32.14 -6.02
CA ALA A 889 -0.51 32.16 -6.45
C ALA A 889 0.46 32.25 -5.26
N ASN A 890 1.65 31.67 -5.43
CA ASN A 890 2.80 31.88 -4.56
C ASN A 890 3.18 33.37 -4.49
N SER A 891 3.67 33.78 -3.33
CA SER A 891 4.03 35.18 -3.02
C SER A 891 2.86 36.17 -3.14
N ALA A 892 1.62 35.69 -3.17
CA ALA A 892 0.47 36.58 -3.06
C ALA A 892 0.45 37.23 -1.68
N GLN A 893 0.18 38.54 -1.68
CA GLN A 893 0.21 39.36 -0.49
C GLN A 893 -0.87 38.94 0.51
N VAL A 894 -0.47 38.84 1.78
CA VAL A 894 -1.39 38.73 2.90
C VAL A 894 -1.64 40.13 3.46
N GLN A 895 -2.91 40.41 3.72
CA GLN A 895 -3.41 41.70 4.14
C GLN A 895 -4.36 41.53 5.33
N GLN A 896 -4.74 42.64 5.96
CA GLN A 896 -5.97 42.67 6.75
C GLN A 896 -7.14 43.19 5.92
N TYR A 897 -8.33 42.66 6.14
CA TYR A 897 -9.54 43.03 5.40
C TYR A 897 -10.80 42.80 6.24
N HIS A 898 -11.87 43.53 5.97
CA HIS A 898 -13.16 43.31 6.61
C HIS A 898 -13.72 41.93 6.27
N ASP A 899 -14.42 41.32 7.23
CA ASP A 899 -15.08 40.03 6.99
C ASP A 899 -16.21 40.20 5.96
N ASN A 900 -16.03 39.57 4.80
CA ASN A 900 -16.98 39.54 3.69
C ASN A 900 -17.48 38.10 3.41
N GLY A 901 -17.15 37.13 4.27
CA GLY A 901 -17.56 35.74 4.16
C GLY A 901 -16.86 34.93 3.05
N THR A 902 -15.76 35.41 2.46
CA THR A 902 -15.03 34.67 1.41
C THR A 902 -13.93 33.77 1.96
N ALA A 903 -13.59 32.71 1.21
CA ALA A 903 -12.75 31.62 1.69
C ALA A 903 -11.28 32.00 1.98
N ASP A 904 -10.80 33.13 1.47
CA ASP A 904 -9.46 33.67 1.70
C ASP A 904 -9.27 34.21 3.13
N HIS A 905 -10.35 34.42 3.89
CA HIS A 905 -10.33 34.81 5.30
C HIS A 905 -10.21 33.63 6.26
N TYR A 906 -10.30 32.40 5.74
CA TYR A 906 -10.32 31.18 6.53
C TYR A 906 -8.94 30.55 6.55
N TRP A 907 -8.49 30.16 7.74
CA TRP A 907 -7.17 29.59 7.96
C TRP A 907 -7.28 28.26 8.71
N ARG A 908 -6.41 27.31 8.38
CA ARG A 908 -6.23 26.04 9.06
C ARG A 908 -4.90 26.03 9.77
N LEU A 909 -4.90 25.59 11.01
CA LEU A 909 -3.68 25.42 11.80
C LEU A 909 -3.24 23.96 11.70
N ILE A 910 -2.05 23.74 11.15
CA ILE A 910 -1.45 22.41 11.01
C ILE A 910 -0.32 22.32 12.01
N ASP A 911 -0.50 21.48 13.02
CA ASP A 911 0.52 21.24 14.06
C ASP A 911 1.67 20.39 13.51
N ASN A 912 2.91 20.78 13.78
CA ASN A 912 4.10 19.96 13.50
C ASN A 912 4.50 19.07 14.69
N GLY A 913 3.81 19.14 15.82
CA GLY A 913 4.09 18.34 17.02
C GLY A 913 5.31 18.79 17.84
N ASP A 914 6.01 19.84 17.40
CA ASP A 914 7.16 20.46 18.07
C ASP A 914 6.85 21.86 18.63
N GLY A 915 5.56 22.22 18.68
CA GLY A 915 5.08 23.54 19.11
C GLY A 915 5.11 24.61 18.01
N TRP A 916 5.44 24.23 16.77
CA TRP A 916 5.34 25.08 15.58
C TRP A 916 4.19 24.62 14.69
N TYR A 917 3.63 25.57 13.94
CA TYR A 917 2.43 25.40 13.15
C TYR A 917 2.62 25.98 11.76
N ARG A 918 2.02 25.33 10.76
CA ARG A 918 1.78 25.95 9.46
C ARG A 918 0.37 26.53 9.47
N ILE A 919 0.23 27.76 8.99
CA ILE A 919 -1.06 28.47 8.92
C ILE A 919 -1.50 28.44 7.46
N ARG A 920 -2.38 27.50 7.11
CA ARG A 920 -2.79 27.23 5.72
C ARG A 920 -4.05 28.00 5.37
N ASN A 921 -4.05 28.68 4.23
CA ASN A 921 -5.22 29.38 3.73
C ASN A 921 -6.27 28.38 3.20
N GLY A 922 -7.54 28.61 3.55
CA GLY A 922 -8.67 27.74 3.22
C GLY A 922 -9.12 27.82 1.76
N ASN A 923 -8.78 28.89 1.04
CA ASN A 923 -9.07 29.05 -0.39
C ASN A 923 -7.97 28.44 -1.26
N SER A 924 -6.71 28.81 -1.02
CA SER A 924 -5.59 28.41 -1.90
C SER A 924 -4.94 27.08 -1.49
N GLY A 925 -5.06 26.67 -0.23
CA GLY A 925 -4.29 25.55 0.33
C GLY A 925 -2.80 25.86 0.57
N LEU A 926 -2.34 27.08 0.27
CA LEU A 926 -0.98 27.56 0.51
C LEU A 926 -0.80 27.97 1.98
N VAL A 927 0.45 28.02 2.45
CA VAL A 927 0.78 28.36 3.84
C VAL A 927 1.30 29.78 3.97
N LEU A 928 1.04 30.40 5.13
CA LEU A 928 1.55 31.70 5.51
C LEU A 928 3.08 31.64 5.62
N GLY A 929 3.77 32.54 4.94
CA GLY A 929 5.24 32.60 4.88
C GLY A 929 5.76 34.03 4.87
N VAL A 930 7.07 34.20 5.06
CA VAL A 930 7.72 35.52 4.98
C VAL A 930 8.45 35.61 3.65
N ASP A 931 8.12 36.64 2.87
CA ASP A 931 8.62 36.79 1.50
C ASP A 931 10.16 36.75 1.45
N GLY A 932 10.70 35.86 0.61
CA GLY A 932 12.13 35.63 0.46
C GLY A 932 12.87 35.16 1.72
N MET A 933 12.19 34.52 2.67
CA MET A 933 12.73 34.13 3.98
C MET A 933 13.40 35.29 4.73
N SER A 934 12.94 36.53 4.47
CA SER A 934 13.55 37.71 5.03
C SER A 934 13.51 37.69 6.56
N THR A 935 14.54 38.23 7.19
CA THR A 935 14.58 38.47 8.64
C THR A 935 14.44 39.96 8.98
N ALA A 936 14.19 40.82 7.98
CA ALA A 936 14.04 42.27 8.16
C ALA A 936 12.68 42.63 8.79
N ASP A 937 12.64 43.77 9.47
CA ASP A 937 11.38 44.38 9.90
C ASP A 937 10.61 44.89 8.69
N SER A 938 9.28 44.83 8.79
CA SER A 938 8.35 45.18 7.70
C SER A 938 8.51 44.31 6.44
N ALA A 939 9.17 43.15 6.55
CA ALA A 939 9.15 42.17 5.48
C ALA A 939 7.72 41.66 5.29
N ARG A 940 7.28 41.60 4.04
CA ARG A 940 5.92 41.19 3.69
C ARG A 940 5.67 39.76 4.09
N VAL A 941 4.47 39.52 4.62
CA VAL A 941 3.94 38.18 4.77
C VAL A 941 3.09 37.85 3.56
N VAL A 942 3.29 36.65 3.05
CA VAL A 942 2.69 36.14 1.82
C VAL A 942 2.09 34.76 2.08
N GLN A 943 1.35 34.24 1.11
CA GLN A 943 1.12 32.80 1.03
C GLN A 943 2.11 32.16 0.04
N TYR A 944 2.49 30.93 0.31
CA TYR A 944 3.42 30.18 -0.52
C TYR A 944 3.15 28.67 -0.43
N GLU A 945 3.61 27.90 -1.41
CA GLU A 945 3.55 26.44 -1.35
C GLU A 945 4.27 25.91 -0.11
N ASP A 946 3.68 24.93 0.55
CA ASP A 946 4.28 24.35 1.75
C ASP A 946 5.50 23.50 1.36
N ASN A 947 6.68 24.08 1.51
CA ASN A 947 7.98 23.44 1.34
C ASN A 947 8.71 23.26 2.69
N ARG A 948 8.00 23.43 3.81
CA ARG A 948 8.49 23.28 5.20
C ARG A 948 9.70 24.14 5.58
N THR A 949 10.04 25.19 4.83
CA THR A 949 11.09 26.12 5.24
C THR A 949 10.71 26.85 6.53
N ALA A 950 11.71 27.26 7.31
CA ALA A 950 11.48 27.82 8.64
C ALA A 950 10.62 29.11 8.64
N ASP A 951 10.53 29.81 7.52
CA ASP A 951 9.68 31.01 7.39
C ASP A 951 8.19 30.68 7.24
N HIS A 952 7.82 29.42 6.98
CA HIS A 952 6.43 28.96 6.96
C HIS A 952 5.95 28.45 8.33
N LEU A 953 6.86 28.38 9.31
CA LEU A 953 6.61 27.82 10.63
C LEU A 953 6.36 28.95 11.64
N TRP A 954 5.22 28.88 12.31
CA TRP A 954 4.73 29.89 13.23
C TRP A 954 4.45 29.30 14.60
N ARG A 955 4.68 30.06 15.67
CA ARG A 955 4.35 29.69 17.04
C ARG A 955 3.44 30.73 17.67
N PHE A 956 2.43 30.27 18.39
CA PHE A 956 1.52 31.12 19.15
C PHE A 956 2.10 31.34 20.55
N LEU A 957 2.42 32.59 20.88
CA LEU A 957 2.99 33.03 22.17
C LEU A 957 1.94 33.69 23.06
#